data_AF-A0A815ZF94-F1
#
_entry.id   AF-A0A815ZF94-F1
#
_cell.length_a   1.000
_cell.length_b   1.000
_cell.length_c   1.000
_cell.angle_alpha   90.00
_cell.angle_beta   90.00
_cell.angle_gamma   90.00
#
_symmetry.space_group_name_H-M   'P 1'
#
loop_
_entity.id
_entity.type
_entity.pdbx_description
1 polymer ?
#
loop_
_entity_poly.entity_id
_entity_poly.type
_entity_poly.pdbx_seq_one_letter_code
_entity_poly.pdbx_strand_id
1 'polypeptide(L)'
;EKDKYLTVEVHIWNDTVANLTLMAIGSSSPEILLSITEIIRNRFEAGELGPGTIVGSAAYNLLMISALCIASINAPETRRIKLYNVFLLTSFFGLFAYIWLFIVLSLISKDVVDLWEAVITFLLFPLVVILAYLVEKNFFASSKIDIEEEKQICILTPSEVDETDSSVDFRKDELVQYLRDLGQSTNLSLEDKAQLFATKVSENMHRSRMEYRIEGTRMLTGGKSLFSKLPDELQETYNAMEKRNSIEDDQSASKLEEIDDQPNIQFSAVAYAVLEREQKVEVKIERTGPIDIDVRFRLDTIDGTAIAGEDYIKLSEEFTMEPGQREKKIIIHVIDDNQWEPDETFLVKLSLPKGEEAHTKLGSKTVAIVTIINDDEPGLIEFEETIILCKKSVERAEITVIRVNGADGQVTVNCRTRGIDATAIKDYGPIDSEVIFDHGEISKFIAIPIINDLEQEKDISFAVELYNPTGGAQIGKHNKTIVTIINDDDYKTIANKIASLVQSDINKLSVTKTTWEQQFTEAMSANGGDLEKAKFVHYVGHILSVFWKVLFAFVPPTSIAGGWLTFFVSLAFIAILTVIIGDVAAIFGCLVGLKDSITAISFIAFGISLPNTFASMIAAKNSKTADDVIRNITGSNSVNVFLGLGLPWLIAAIYWKSKNLPFTVKGGDLSFSALVFSICGILCMIVLILRRYLGVFGKAELGGPIIPKYICSIFFVILWVAYLTLSGLQAYGHIKCPTLYWIFNYLFDIITSMICIYCIFDVASNGSPNSRTTSASKIPVEFATPWDLRVQFYPLTIIIALPTLPFAHLITKIFKSDILIFILHIINIIIPLITMIMNNNILQKLLYWLFNIIAPNINAQVIITYILARKSKYRKLLIDPLGSIFPASSFFTPIGDSTIGSIG
;
A
#
# COMPACT_ATOMS: atom_id res chain seq x y z
N GLU A 1 23.17 -29.25 23.27
CA GLU A 1 24.47 -28.68 22.84
C GLU A 1 24.20 -27.50 21.92
N LYS A 2 25.01 -26.44 22.05
CA LYS A 2 24.87 -25.10 21.47
C LYS A 2 24.26 -25.06 20.06
N ASP A 3 23.19 -24.26 19.92
CA ASP A 3 22.71 -23.71 18.65
C ASP A 3 23.85 -22.96 17.94
N LYS A 4 24.60 -23.70 17.12
CA LYS A 4 25.55 -23.10 16.17
C LYS A 4 24.73 -22.61 14.99
N TYR A 5 24.31 -21.35 15.06
CA TYR A 5 23.85 -20.63 13.87
C TYR A 5 24.99 -20.63 12.84
N LEU A 6 24.78 -21.35 11.74
CA LEU A 6 25.65 -21.26 10.57
C LEU A 6 25.24 -19.98 9.84
N THR A 7 25.97 -18.90 10.09
CA THR A 7 25.79 -17.64 9.35
C THR A 7 26.31 -17.88 7.94
N VAL A 8 25.41 -18.11 7.00
CA VAL A 8 25.77 -18.21 5.58
C VAL A 8 25.70 -16.81 5.00
N GLU A 9 26.84 -16.26 4.60
CA GLU A 9 26.87 -15.01 3.84
C GLU A 9 26.34 -15.29 2.43
N VAL A 10 25.08 -14.92 2.18
CA VAL A 10 24.50 -14.96 0.84
C VAL A 10 24.74 -13.62 0.17
N HIS A 11 25.34 -13.63 -1.03
CA HIS A 11 25.46 -12.43 -1.84
C HIS A 11 24.10 -12.04 -2.42
N ILE A 12 23.44 -11.09 -1.76
CA ILE A 12 22.17 -10.53 -2.20
C ILE A 12 22.45 -9.34 -3.11
N TRP A 13 21.80 -9.30 -4.29
CA TRP A 13 21.85 -8.13 -5.15
C TRP A 13 21.21 -6.93 -4.47
N ASN A 14 21.80 -5.75 -4.59
CA ASN A 14 21.14 -4.53 -4.15
C ASN A 14 19.79 -4.36 -4.87
N ASP A 15 18.73 -4.14 -4.11
CA ASP A 15 17.36 -4.08 -4.65
C ASP A 15 17.22 -3.05 -5.76
N THR A 16 17.72 -1.82 -5.59
CA THR A 16 17.60 -0.80 -6.64
C THR A 16 18.32 -1.20 -7.91
N VAL A 17 19.53 -1.76 -7.80
CA VAL A 17 20.29 -2.23 -8.95
C VAL A 17 19.58 -3.40 -9.62
N ALA A 18 19.10 -4.39 -8.85
CA ALA A 18 18.34 -5.53 -9.39
C ALA A 18 17.09 -5.07 -10.14
N ASN A 19 16.39 -4.06 -9.61
CA ASN A 19 15.20 -3.50 -10.24
C ASN A 19 15.49 -2.80 -11.56
N LEU A 20 16.56 -2.01 -11.63
CA LEU A 20 16.92 -1.29 -12.85
C LEU A 20 17.57 -2.19 -13.90
N THR A 21 18.36 -3.19 -13.48
CA THR A 21 19.15 -4.01 -14.40
C THR A 21 18.51 -5.33 -14.77
N LEU A 22 17.91 -6.06 -13.82
CA LEU A 22 17.30 -7.36 -14.11
C LEU A 22 15.84 -7.21 -14.51
N MET A 23 15.08 -6.42 -13.74
CA MET A 23 13.64 -6.30 -13.96
C MET A 23 13.30 -5.39 -15.13
N ALA A 24 13.80 -4.15 -15.12
CA ALA A 24 13.45 -3.17 -16.15
C ALA A 24 13.98 -3.59 -17.54
N ILE A 25 15.18 -4.17 -17.63
CA ILE A 25 15.69 -4.74 -18.89
C ILE A 25 14.84 -5.93 -19.34
N GLY A 26 14.48 -6.83 -18.42
CA GLY A 26 13.62 -7.98 -18.74
C GLY A 26 12.21 -7.59 -19.16
N SER A 27 11.64 -6.49 -18.65
CA SER A 27 10.34 -5.96 -19.11
C SER A 27 10.42 -5.27 -20.45
N SER A 28 11.54 -4.59 -20.70
CA SER A 28 11.77 -3.82 -21.91
C SER A 28 12.40 -4.63 -23.06
N SER A 29 12.67 -5.91 -22.83
CA SER A 29 13.36 -6.79 -23.80
C SER A 29 12.62 -6.88 -25.15
N PRO A 30 11.28 -7.03 -25.21
CA PRO A 30 10.58 -7.02 -26.49
C PRO A 30 10.75 -5.70 -27.25
N GLU A 31 10.72 -4.55 -26.58
CA GLU A 31 10.88 -3.22 -27.19
C GLU A 31 12.31 -2.99 -27.69
N ILE A 32 13.31 -3.41 -26.90
CA ILE A 32 14.72 -3.35 -27.26
C ILE A 32 14.98 -4.25 -28.49
N LEU A 33 14.51 -5.49 -28.45
CA LEU A 33 14.70 -6.46 -29.54
C LEU A 33 13.96 -6.06 -30.81
N LEU A 34 12.75 -5.50 -30.69
CA LEU A 34 12.03 -4.95 -31.83
C LEU A 34 12.86 -3.86 -32.52
N SER A 35 13.44 -2.94 -31.75
CA SER A 35 14.26 -1.85 -32.29
C SER A 35 15.57 -2.35 -32.92
N ILE A 36 16.23 -3.33 -32.31
CA ILE A 36 17.44 -3.95 -32.88
C ILE A 36 17.12 -4.69 -34.18
N THR A 37 16.09 -5.54 -34.16
CA THR A 37 15.71 -6.37 -35.31
C THR A 37 15.22 -5.52 -36.48
N GLU A 38 14.49 -4.43 -36.23
CA GLU A 38 14.05 -3.48 -37.25
C GLU A 38 15.25 -2.80 -37.95
N ILE A 39 16.22 -2.28 -37.19
CA ILE A 39 17.43 -1.67 -37.76
C ILE A 39 18.21 -2.68 -38.60
N ILE A 40 18.42 -3.91 -38.10
CA ILE A 40 19.14 -4.95 -38.85
C ILE A 40 18.40 -5.29 -40.16
N ARG A 41 17.07 -5.45 -40.09
CA ARG A 41 16.23 -5.78 -41.24
C ARG A 41 16.22 -4.67 -42.29
N ASN A 42 16.20 -3.41 -41.86
CA ASN A 42 16.22 -2.24 -42.73
C ASN A 42 17.65 -1.84 -43.14
N ARG A 43 18.61 -2.78 -43.13
CA ARG A 43 20.00 -2.55 -43.55
C ARG A 43 20.69 -1.39 -42.81
N PHE A 44 20.46 -1.33 -41.50
CA PHE A 44 20.93 -0.30 -40.57
C PHE A 44 20.27 1.08 -40.73
N GLU A 45 19.16 1.19 -41.46
CA GLU A 45 18.32 2.40 -41.47
C GLU A 45 17.33 2.40 -40.29
N ALA A 46 17.02 3.57 -39.75
CA ALA A 46 16.05 3.70 -38.66
C ALA A 46 14.62 3.55 -39.19
N GLY A 47 13.87 2.61 -38.61
CA GLY A 47 12.43 2.49 -38.85
C GLY A 47 11.59 3.34 -37.89
N GLU A 48 10.28 3.36 -38.13
CA GLU A 48 9.32 4.12 -37.31
C GLU A 48 8.65 3.27 -36.21
N LEU A 49 8.70 1.93 -36.34
CA LEU A 49 7.93 1.02 -35.49
C LEU A 49 8.55 0.85 -34.10
N GLY A 50 9.85 0.58 -34.02
CA GLY A 50 10.61 0.40 -32.79
C GLY A 50 10.63 1.67 -31.93
N PRO A 51 11.09 2.83 -32.46
CA PRO A 51 11.07 4.08 -31.71
C PRO A 51 9.66 4.53 -31.30
N GLY A 52 8.65 4.34 -32.16
CA GLY A 52 7.26 4.60 -31.80
C GLY A 52 6.77 3.72 -30.65
N THR A 53 7.10 2.43 -30.67
CA THR A 53 6.75 1.47 -29.60
C THR A 53 7.42 1.83 -28.27
N ILE A 54 8.67 2.31 -28.30
CA ILE A 54 9.42 2.75 -27.12
C ILE A 54 8.79 3.98 -26.44
N VAL A 55 8.33 4.96 -27.21
CA VAL A 55 7.66 6.16 -26.66
C VAL A 55 6.23 5.83 -26.22
N GLY A 56 5.49 5.04 -27.00
CA GLY A 56 4.14 4.61 -26.65
C GLY A 56 4.08 3.76 -25.37
N SER A 57 4.98 2.77 -25.24
CA SER A 57 5.05 1.91 -24.05
C SER A 57 5.37 2.71 -22.79
N ALA A 58 6.21 3.73 -22.89
CA ALA A 58 6.53 4.62 -21.76
C ALA A 58 5.36 5.50 -21.33
N ALA A 59 4.61 6.03 -22.30
CA ALA A 59 3.37 6.76 -22.05
C ALA A 59 2.34 5.87 -21.35
N TYR A 60 2.20 4.62 -21.81
CA TYR A 60 1.31 3.66 -21.19
C TYR A 60 1.78 3.24 -19.79
N ASN A 61 3.07 2.94 -19.62
CA ASN A 61 3.66 2.56 -18.34
C ASN A 61 3.51 3.68 -17.30
N LEU A 62 3.81 4.93 -17.66
CA LEU A 62 3.72 6.03 -16.70
C LEU A 62 2.28 6.43 -16.38
N LEU A 63 1.41 6.50 -17.38
CA LEU A 63 0.07 7.06 -17.21
C LEU A 63 -0.96 5.97 -16.84
N MET A 64 -1.08 4.91 -17.65
CA MET A 64 -2.10 3.88 -17.48
C MET A 64 -1.79 2.94 -16.31
N ILE A 65 -0.55 2.46 -16.19
CA ILE A 65 -0.19 1.57 -15.08
C ILE A 65 -0.30 2.31 -13.74
N SER A 66 0.18 3.55 -13.66
CA SER A 66 0.02 4.37 -12.44
C SER A 66 -1.46 4.60 -12.09
N ALA A 67 -2.31 4.87 -13.08
CA ALA A 67 -3.75 5.02 -12.88
C ALA A 67 -4.37 3.74 -12.27
N LEU A 68 -4.07 2.59 -12.88
CA LEU A 68 -4.58 1.29 -12.44
C LEU A 68 -4.04 0.92 -11.05
N CYS A 69 -2.77 1.18 -10.76
CA CYS A 69 -2.19 0.90 -9.45
C CYS A 69 -2.86 1.74 -8.35
N ILE A 70 -3.10 3.04 -8.61
CA ILE A 70 -3.88 3.90 -7.70
C ILE A 70 -5.30 3.34 -7.51
N ALA A 71 -5.96 2.93 -8.59
CA ALA A 71 -7.33 2.42 -8.54
C ALA A 71 -7.46 1.05 -7.85
N SER A 72 -6.41 0.22 -7.93
CA SER A 72 -6.46 -1.20 -7.55
C SER A 72 -6.39 -1.48 -6.04
N ILE A 73 -5.89 -0.54 -5.25
CA ILE A 73 -5.77 -0.68 -3.79
C ILE A 73 -7.14 -0.43 -3.15
N ASN A 74 -7.57 -1.30 -2.24
CA ASN A 74 -8.85 -1.17 -1.54
C ASN A 74 -8.81 0.00 -0.55
N ALA A 75 -9.84 0.86 -0.52
CA ALA A 75 -9.89 1.95 0.45
C ALA A 75 -10.27 1.36 1.84
N PRO A 76 -9.66 1.82 2.95
CA PRO A 76 -8.86 3.04 3.13
C PRO A 76 -7.33 2.85 3.00
N GLU A 77 -6.85 1.72 2.48
CA GLU A 77 -5.42 1.44 2.44
C GLU A 77 -4.63 2.43 1.57
N THR A 78 -3.40 2.69 2.00
CA THR A 78 -2.46 3.56 1.32
C THR A 78 -1.12 2.88 1.16
N ARG A 79 -0.38 3.23 0.11
CA ARG A 79 1.01 2.77 -0.10
C ARG A 79 1.88 3.98 -0.38
N ARG A 80 2.96 4.12 0.39
CA ARG A 80 3.88 5.25 0.30
C ARG A 80 5.26 4.80 -0.21
N ILE A 81 5.95 5.68 -0.93
CA ILE A 81 7.34 5.46 -1.36
C ILE A 81 8.29 5.62 -0.16
N LYS A 82 9.06 4.57 0.17
CA LYS A 82 10.04 4.55 1.27
C LYS A 82 11.35 5.21 0.81
N LEU A 83 11.91 4.77 -0.31
CA LEU A 83 13.16 5.29 -0.88
C LEU A 83 12.93 6.52 -1.78
N TYR A 84 12.58 7.66 -1.16
CA TYR A 84 12.18 8.88 -1.89
C TYR A 84 13.29 9.48 -2.77
N ASN A 85 14.54 9.50 -2.30
CA ASN A 85 15.66 10.07 -3.07
C ASN A 85 15.94 9.25 -4.34
N VAL A 86 15.86 7.92 -4.24
CA VAL A 86 15.99 7.01 -5.39
C VAL A 86 14.86 7.26 -6.38
N PHE A 87 13.63 7.41 -5.90
CA PHE A 87 12.47 7.75 -6.74
C PHE A 87 12.66 9.07 -7.51
N LEU A 88 13.14 10.13 -6.86
CA LEU A 88 13.39 11.41 -7.55
C LEU A 88 14.43 11.27 -8.67
N LEU A 89 15.52 10.55 -8.39
CA LEU A 89 16.58 10.30 -9.38
C LEU A 89 16.05 9.48 -10.58
N THR A 90 15.40 8.34 -10.33
CA THR A 90 14.92 7.48 -11.41
C THR A 90 13.80 8.14 -12.21
N SER A 91 12.95 8.94 -11.57
CA SER A 91 11.90 9.69 -12.26
C SER A 91 12.46 10.84 -13.11
N PHE A 92 13.49 11.54 -12.60
CA PHE A 92 14.19 12.56 -13.37
C PHE A 92 14.80 11.95 -14.63
N PHE A 93 15.60 10.89 -14.50
CA PHE A 93 16.22 10.23 -15.66
C PHE A 93 15.20 9.55 -16.57
N GLY A 94 14.08 9.05 -16.03
CA GLY A 94 12.97 8.49 -16.78
C GLY A 94 12.28 9.51 -17.69
N LEU A 95 12.09 10.76 -17.24
CA LEU A 95 11.57 11.85 -18.08
C LEU A 95 12.65 12.47 -18.98
N PHE A 96 13.85 12.67 -18.42
CA PHE A 96 14.98 13.24 -19.14
C PHE A 96 15.33 12.44 -20.38
N ALA A 97 15.17 11.11 -20.37
CA ALA A 97 15.46 10.29 -21.54
C ALA A 97 14.63 10.70 -22.78
N TYR A 98 13.37 11.09 -22.61
CA TYR A 98 12.49 11.50 -23.71
C TYR A 98 12.69 12.97 -24.11
N ILE A 99 13.06 13.81 -23.15
CA ILE A 99 13.51 15.18 -23.44
C ILE A 99 14.83 15.12 -24.23
N TRP A 100 15.76 14.25 -23.83
CA TRP A 100 17.02 13.98 -24.53
C TRP A 100 16.77 13.48 -25.95
N LEU A 101 15.83 12.55 -26.14
CA LEU A 101 15.40 12.10 -27.46
C LEU A 101 14.93 13.26 -28.36
N PHE A 102 14.14 14.18 -27.81
CA PHE A 102 13.73 15.39 -28.52
C PHE A 102 14.91 16.32 -28.84
N ILE A 103 15.82 16.53 -27.88
CA ILE A 103 17.01 17.36 -28.04
C ILE A 103 17.89 16.84 -29.19
N VAL A 104 18.19 15.53 -29.23
CA VAL A 104 19.02 14.92 -30.26
C VAL A 104 18.40 15.10 -31.63
N LEU A 105 17.13 14.72 -31.81
CA LEU A 105 16.49 14.68 -33.13
C LEU A 105 16.05 16.05 -33.67
N SER A 106 15.81 17.05 -32.79
CA SER A 106 15.23 18.34 -33.18
C SER A 106 16.12 19.56 -32.95
N LEU A 107 17.05 19.51 -31.99
CA LEU A 107 17.85 20.69 -31.59
C LEU A 107 19.32 20.58 -31.97
N ILE A 108 19.95 19.42 -31.73
CA ILE A 108 21.39 19.26 -31.96
C ILE A 108 21.64 18.87 -33.42
N SER A 109 21.26 17.66 -33.80
CA SER A 109 21.50 17.09 -35.12
C SER A 109 20.16 16.79 -35.77
N LYS A 110 19.62 17.77 -36.49
CA LYS A 110 18.26 17.64 -37.04
C LYS A 110 18.18 16.45 -38.00
N ASP A 111 17.27 15.53 -37.70
CA ASP A 111 16.99 14.33 -38.48
C ASP A 111 18.20 13.39 -38.71
N VAL A 112 19.27 13.54 -37.93
CA VAL A 112 20.52 12.76 -38.04
C VAL A 112 21.01 12.44 -36.63
N VAL A 113 21.45 11.21 -36.37
CA VAL A 113 22.07 10.85 -35.09
C VAL A 113 23.56 10.62 -35.29
N ASP A 114 24.37 11.47 -34.66
CA ASP A 114 25.82 11.36 -34.67
C ASP A 114 26.31 10.23 -33.74
N LEU A 115 27.51 9.71 -34.04
CA LEU A 115 28.13 8.64 -33.24
C LEU A 115 28.24 9.00 -31.76
N TRP A 116 28.61 10.25 -31.44
CA TRP A 116 28.75 10.68 -30.05
C TRP A 116 27.41 10.77 -29.33
N GLU A 117 26.34 11.17 -30.02
CA GLU A 117 24.98 11.23 -29.46
C GLU A 117 24.48 9.82 -29.12
N ALA A 118 24.73 8.86 -30.01
CA ALA A 118 24.42 7.45 -29.77
C ALA A 118 25.22 6.86 -28.60
N VAL A 119 26.52 7.16 -28.51
CA VAL A 119 27.39 6.73 -27.39
C VAL A 119 26.89 7.30 -26.06
N ILE A 120 26.59 8.60 -25.99
CA ILE A 120 26.07 9.21 -24.76
C ILE A 120 24.73 8.59 -24.38
N THR A 121 23.81 8.44 -25.34
CA THR A 121 22.49 7.83 -25.09
C THR A 121 22.63 6.44 -24.47
N PHE A 122 23.55 5.61 -24.98
CA PHE A 122 23.84 4.29 -24.44
C PHE A 122 24.51 4.34 -23.04
N LEU A 123 25.50 5.21 -22.84
CA LEU A 123 26.24 5.32 -21.57
C LEU A 123 25.41 5.96 -20.43
N LEU A 124 24.33 6.67 -20.74
CA LEU A 124 23.43 7.19 -19.71
C LEU A 124 22.75 6.08 -18.91
N PHE A 125 22.52 4.89 -19.47
CA PHE A 125 21.94 3.78 -18.71
C PHE A 125 22.82 3.30 -17.53
N PRO A 126 24.08 2.86 -17.75
CA PRO A 126 24.94 2.45 -16.64
C PRO A 126 25.21 3.59 -15.66
N LEU A 127 25.25 4.85 -16.14
CA LEU A 127 25.34 6.02 -15.26
C LEU A 127 24.16 6.10 -14.29
N VAL A 128 22.92 5.93 -14.77
CA VAL A 128 21.72 5.93 -13.93
C VAL A 128 21.76 4.82 -12.88
N VAL A 129 22.21 3.62 -13.26
CA VAL A 129 22.33 2.49 -12.33
C VAL A 129 23.34 2.80 -11.22
N ILE A 130 24.51 3.33 -11.58
CA ILE A 130 25.55 3.71 -10.61
C ILE A 130 25.06 4.82 -9.69
N LEU A 131 24.45 5.88 -10.25
CA LEU A 131 23.91 6.98 -9.44
C LEU A 131 22.80 6.51 -8.50
N ALA A 132 21.92 5.62 -8.95
CA ALA A 132 20.85 5.08 -8.13
C ALA A 132 21.40 4.24 -6.95
N TYR A 133 22.44 3.43 -7.21
CA TYR A 133 23.15 2.69 -6.17
C TYR A 133 23.82 3.63 -5.14
N LEU A 134 24.50 4.68 -5.61
CA LEU A 134 25.17 5.65 -4.73
C LEU A 134 24.18 6.44 -3.86
N VAL A 135 23.02 6.82 -4.43
CA VAL A 135 21.95 7.52 -3.71
C VAL A 135 21.32 6.62 -2.65
N GLU A 136 21.09 5.34 -2.94
CA GLU A 136 20.54 4.40 -1.96
C GLU A 136 21.52 4.14 -0.81
N LYS A 137 22.82 4.02 -1.09
CA LYS A 137 23.86 3.89 -0.06
C LYS A 137 24.12 5.19 0.72
N ASN A 138 23.33 6.24 0.50
CA ASN A 138 23.45 7.56 1.14
C ASN A 138 24.86 8.16 1.04
N PHE A 139 25.61 7.90 -0.04
CA PHE A 139 27.00 8.35 -0.15
C PHE A 139 27.15 9.89 -0.13
N PHE A 140 26.06 10.62 -0.44
CA PHE A 140 26.01 12.08 -0.47
C PHE A 140 25.38 12.74 0.78
N ALA A 141 24.95 11.95 1.79
CA ALA A 141 24.34 12.48 3.02
C ALA A 141 25.06 11.95 4.27
N SER A 142 25.46 12.85 5.17
CA SER A 142 26.24 12.55 6.37
C SER A 142 25.50 11.76 7.47
N SER A 143 24.26 11.34 7.24
CA SER A 143 23.51 10.53 8.20
C SER A 143 23.46 9.08 7.73
N LYS A 144 24.17 8.20 8.45
CA LYS A 144 23.90 6.76 8.41
C LYS A 144 22.44 6.57 8.77
N ILE A 145 21.63 6.18 7.79
CA ILE A 145 20.38 5.47 8.08
C ILE A 145 20.82 4.04 8.29
N ASP A 146 20.66 3.53 9.51
CA ASP A 146 20.81 2.11 9.80
C ASP A 146 19.76 1.39 8.97
N ILE A 147 20.18 0.88 7.81
CA ILE A 147 19.44 -0.15 7.10
C ILE A 147 19.67 -1.38 7.94
N GLU A 148 18.65 -1.83 8.68
CA GLU A 148 18.65 -3.16 9.30
C GLU A 148 19.12 -4.16 8.24
N GLU A 149 20.26 -4.80 8.49
CA GLU A 149 20.71 -5.93 7.69
C GLU A 149 19.62 -6.99 7.75
N GLU A 150 18.93 -7.23 6.63
CA GLU A 150 18.07 -8.40 6.47
C GLU A 150 18.95 -9.65 6.54
N LYS A 151 19.11 -10.17 7.76
CA LYS A 151 19.75 -11.45 8.02
C LYS A 151 18.75 -12.55 7.69
N GLN A 152 19.01 -13.32 6.64
CA GLN A 152 18.36 -14.59 6.38
C GLN A 152 19.17 -15.72 7.05
N ILE A 153 18.61 -16.34 8.09
CA ILE A 153 19.10 -17.52 8.81
C ILE A 153 18.44 -18.80 8.29
N CYS A 154 19.18 -19.58 7.52
CA CYS A 154 18.70 -20.82 6.92
C CYS A 154 18.41 -21.95 7.92
N ILE A 155 17.34 -22.74 7.71
CA ILE A 155 17.12 -24.03 8.41
C ILE A 155 17.83 -25.16 7.65
N LEU A 156 18.65 -25.94 8.37
CA LEU A 156 19.13 -27.26 7.96
C LEU A 156 18.08 -28.32 8.32
N THR A 157 17.65 -29.13 7.36
CA THR A 157 16.92 -30.38 7.62
C THR A 157 17.90 -31.49 8.02
N PRO A 158 17.55 -32.44 8.92
CA PRO A 158 18.46 -33.52 9.37
C PRO A 158 18.69 -34.64 8.36
N SER A 159 18.35 -34.43 7.10
CA SER A 159 18.48 -35.41 6.03
C SER A 159 19.20 -34.72 4.88
N GLU A 160 20.34 -35.28 4.49
CA GLU A 160 21.28 -34.81 3.45
C GLU A 160 22.27 -33.73 3.93
N VAL A 161 23.26 -34.21 4.71
CA VAL A 161 24.61 -33.65 4.68
C VAL A 161 25.24 -34.07 3.36
N ASP A 162 24.92 -33.38 2.28
CA ASP A 162 25.80 -33.25 1.13
C ASP A 162 25.54 -31.91 0.43
N GLU A 163 26.63 -31.27 0.07
CA GLU A 163 26.71 -29.90 -0.42
C GLU A 163 25.84 -29.68 -1.67
N THR A 164 24.78 -28.89 -1.58
CA THR A 164 24.48 -27.69 -2.39
C THR A 164 22.99 -27.30 -2.37
N ASP A 165 22.78 -25.99 -2.26
CA ASP A 165 21.60 -25.19 -2.62
C ASP A 165 20.32 -25.09 -1.74
N SER A 166 20.11 -23.83 -1.37
CA SER A 166 18.85 -23.10 -1.11
C SER A 166 18.08 -23.37 0.18
N SER A 167 18.06 -22.37 1.06
CA SER A 167 17.40 -22.40 2.37
C SER A 167 16.78 -21.05 2.71
N VAL A 168 15.60 -21.07 3.34
CA VAL A 168 14.73 -19.92 3.64
C VAL A 168 14.62 -19.76 5.17
N ASP A 169 14.64 -18.51 5.66
CA ASP A 169 14.53 -18.14 7.09
C ASP A 169 13.15 -17.59 7.45
N PHE A 170 12.69 -17.85 8.68
CA PHE A 170 11.43 -17.37 9.23
C PHE A 170 11.56 -16.95 10.70
N ARG A 171 10.66 -16.06 11.16
CA ARG A 171 10.38 -15.84 12.59
C ARG A 171 9.85 -17.14 13.22
N LYS A 172 10.76 -17.94 13.78
CA LYS A 172 10.48 -19.30 14.27
C LYS A 172 9.36 -19.34 15.31
N ASP A 173 9.29 -18.36 16.21
CA ASP A 173 8.35 -18.42 17.34
C ASP A 173 6.88 -18.33 16.91
N GLU A 174 6.56 -17.46 15.96
CA GLU A 174 5.20 -17.26 15.44
C GLU A 174 4.69 -18.45 14.61
N LEU A 175 5.57 -19.05 13.79
CA LEU A 175 5.23 -20.23 12.98
C LEU A 175 5.19 -21.51 13.82
N VAL A 176 6.03 -21.62 14.85
CA VAL A 176 6.00 -22.76 15.80
C VAL A 176 4.74 -22.70 16.66
N GLN A 177 4.32 -21.52 17.10
CA GLN A 177 3.04 -21.32 17.77
C GLN A 177 1.88 -21.70 16.85
N TYR A 178 1.89 -21.23 15.60
CA TYR A 178 0.86 -21.60 14.61
C TYR A 178 0.83 -23.10 14.29
N LEU A 179 1.99 -23.77 14.20
CA LEU A 179 2.07 -25.24 14.06
C LEU A 179 1.50 -25.96 15.27
N ARG A 180 1.75 -25.45 16.48
CA ARG A 180 1.22 -26.01 17.73
C ARG A 180 -0.30 -25.92 17.75
N ASP A 181 -0.84 -24.76 17.37
CA ASP A 181 -2.30 -24.53 17.26
C ASP A 181 -2.94 -25.45 16.21
N LEU A 182 -2.29 -25.64 15.06
CA LEU A 182 -2.73 -26.60 14.04
C LEU A 182 -2.65 -28.05 14.53
N GLY A 183 -1.63 -28.39 15.32
CA GLY A 183 -1.47 -29.69 15.97
C GLY A 183 -2.65 -30.01 16.90
N GLN A 184 -3.08 -29.03 17.70
CA GLN A 184 -4.18 -29.14 18.67
C GLN A 184 -5.57 -29.24 18.02
N SER A 185 -5.75 -28.80 16.78
CA SER A 185 -7.04 -28.89 16.09
C SER A 185 -7.38 -30.33 15.67
N THR A 186 -8.40 -30.95 16.26
CA THR A 186 -8.80 -32.35 15.95
C THR A 186 -9.68 -32.50 14.71
N ASN A 187 -10.19 -31.39 14.16
CA ASN A 187 -11.23 -31.39 13.12
C ASN A 187 -10.69 -31.30 11.68
N LEU A 188 -9.37 -31.26 11.48
CA LEU A 188 -8.73 -31.05 10.17
C LEU A 188 -7.87 -32.25 9.76
N SER A 189 -7.92 -32.62 8.47
CA SER A 189 -7.04 -33.67 7.90
C SER A 189 -5.57 -33.25 7.97
N LEU A 190 -4.65 -34.23 7.97
CA LEU A 190 -3.21 -33.97 7.89
C LEU A 190 -2.84 -33.14 6.64
N GLU A 191 -3.58 -33.33 5.54
CA GLU A 191 -3.36 -32.61 4.29
C GLU A 191 -3.87 -31.15 4.37
N ASP A 192 -5.00 -30.92 5.02
CA ASP A 192 -5.54 -29.57 5.27
C ASP A 192 -4.63 -28.77 6.21
N LYS A 193 -4.10 -29.42 7.25
CA LYS A 193 -3.12 -28.82 8.18
C LYS A 193 -1.83 -28.44 7.46
N ALA A 194 -1.32 -29.33 6.59
CA ALA A 194 -0.14 -29.04 5.78
C ALA A 194 -0.39 -27.85 4.84
N GLN A 195 -1.58 -27.77 4.23
CA GLN A 195 -1.94 -26.66 3.33
C GLN A 195 -2.11 -25.32 4.07
N LEU A 196 -2.73 -25.32 5.26
CA LEU A 196 -2.82 -24.14 6.12
C LEU A 196 -1.45 -23.64 6.55
N PHE A 197 -0.59 -24.56 7.01
CA PHE A 197 0.77 -24.21 7.39
C PHE A 197 1.59 -23.71 6.21
N ALA A 198 1.56 -24.40 5.07
CA ALA A 198 2.25 -23.96 3.84
C ALA A 198 1.76 -22.59 3.38
N THR A 199 0.47 -22.27 3.55
CA THR A 199 -0.08 -20.94 3.23
C THR A 199 0.46 -19.87 4.17
N LYS A 200 0.47 -20.11 5.49
CA LYS A 200 1.05 -19.17 6.47
C LYS A 200 2.55 -18.92 6.25
N VAL A 201 3.28 -20.00 5.95
CA VAL A 201 4.69 -19.96 5.57
C VAL A 201 4.87 -19.12 4.29
N SER A 202 4.05 -19.36 3.26
CA SER A 202 4.07 -18.65 1.99
C SER A 202 3.73 -17.15 2.12
N GLU A 203 2.83 -16.77 3.02
CA GLU A 203 2.49 -15.36 3.31
C GLU A 203 3.63 -14.61 4.02
N ASN A 204 4.36 -15.32 4.89
CA ASN A 204 5.50 -14.76 5.61
C ASN A 204 6.80 -14.76 4.79
N MET A 205 6.86 -15.49 3.66
CA MET A 205 8.00 -15.40 2.73
C MET A 205 8.00 -14.04 2.02
N HIS A 206 9.10 -13.30 2.10
CA HIS A 206 9.30 -12.12 1.26
C HIS A 206 9.36 -12.54 -0.20
N ARG A 207 8.35 -12.15 -0.97
CA ARG A 207 8.26 -12.48 -2.39
C ARG A 207 9.12 -11.53 -3.20
N SER A 208 9.95 -12.12 -4.06
CA SER A 208 10.69 -11.39 -5.07
C SER A 208 9.71 -10.76 -6.06
N ARG A 209 10.08 -9.60 -6.58
CA ARG A 209 9.24 -8.92 -7.57
C ARG A 209 9.12 -9.70 -8.89
N MET A 210 10.08 -10.58 -9.19
CA MET A 210 9.99 -11.50 -10.32
C MET A 210 8.82 -12.47 -10.16
N GLU A 211 8.53 -12.95 -8.94
CA GLU A 211 7.37 -13.78 -8.65
C GLU A 211 6.05 -13.05 -8.90
N TYR A 212 5.91 -11.77 -8.51
CA TYR A 212 4.70 -10.98 -8.82
C TYR A 212 4.45 -10.83 -10.32
N ARG A 213 5.52 -10.73 -11.11
CA ARG A 213 5.42 -10.64 -12.58
C ARG A 213 5.07 -11.98 -13.22
N ILE A 214 5.66 -13.06 -12.72
CA ILE A 214 5.30 -14.41 -13.15
C ILE A 214 3.84 -14.67 -12.82
N GLU A 215 3.37 -14.26 -11.65
CA GLU A 215 1.95 -14.35 -11.30
C GLU A 215 1.07 -13.59 -12.28
N GLY A 216 1.38 -12.33 -12.57
CA GLY A 216 0.59 -11.54 -13.54
C GLY A 216 0.50 -12.22 -14.91
N THR A 217 1.59 -12.86 -15.35
CA THR A 217 1.62 -13.63 -16.60
C THR A 217 0.82 -14.93 -16.51
N ARG A 218 0.88 -15.63 -15.37
CA ARG A 218 0.09 -16.85 -15.14
C ARG A 218 -1.40 -16.55 -15.05
N MET A 219 -1.81 -15.44 -14.42
CA MET A 219 -3.19 -14.98 -14.42
C MET A 219 -3.73 -14.72 -15.83
N LEU A 220 -2.91 -14.12 -16.72
CA LEU A 220 -3.27 -13.86 -18.12
C LEU A 220 -3.36 -15.13 -18.97
N THR A 221 -2.46 -16.09 -18.76
CA THR A 221 -2.34 -17.31 -19.57
C THR A 221 -3.09 -18.51 -18.99
N GLY A 222 -3.90 -18.29 -17.94
CA GLY A 222 -4.58 -19.36 -17.21
C GLY A 222 -3.61 -20.39 -16.61
N GLY A 223 -2.41 -19.96 -16.23
CA GLY A 223 -1.45 -20.75 -15.47
C GLY A 223 -1.79 -20.80 -13.97
N LYS A 224 -1.14 -21.71 -13.24
CA LYS A 224 -1.33 -21.89 -11.80
C LYS A 224 -0.82 -20.69 -11.00
N SER A 225 -1.64 -20.18 -10.09
CA SER A 225 -1.22 -19.10 -9.19
C SER A 225 -0.03 -19.51 -8.32
N LEU A 226 0.97 -18.64 -8.19
CA LEU A 226 2.05 -18.71 -7.21
C LEU A 226 1.58 -18.36 -5.80
N PHE A 227 0.43 -17.69 -5.68
CA PHE A 227 -0.18 -17.37 -4.41
C PHE A 227 -1.23 -18.42 -4.10
N SER A 228 -0.89 -19.37 -3.21
CA SER A 228 -1.85 -20.35 -2.73
C SER A 228 -2.99 -19.62 -2.03
N LYS A 229 -4.16 -19.59 -2.66
CA LYS A 229 -5.41 -19.30 -1.95
C LYS A 229 -5.90 -20.61 -1.36
N LEU A 230 -6.17 -20.56 -0.05
CA LEU A 230 -6.82 -21.68 0.62
C LEU A 230 -8.19 -21.90 -0.05
N PRO A 231 -8.65 -23.16 -0.13
CA PRO A 231 -10.06 -23.43 -0.41
C PRO A 231 -10.96 -22.55 0.48
N ASP A 232 -12.11 -22.10 -0.02
CA ASP A 232 -12.99 -21.19 0.71
C ASP A 232 -13.34 -21.74 2.11
N GLU A 233 -13.49 -23.06 2.23
CA GLU A 233 -13.71 -23.78 3.49
C GLU A 233 -12.56 -23.61 4.51
N LEU A 234 -11.31 -23.67 4.06
CA LEU A 234 -10.13 -23.51 4.92
C LEU A 234 -9.79 -22.04 5.16
N GLN A 235 -10.18 -21.14 4.25
CA GLN A 235 -9.98 -19.69 4.39
C GLN A 235 -10.74 -19.12 5.60
N GLU A 236 -11.94 -19.63 5.89
CA GLU A 236 -12.71 -19.25 7.08
C GLU A 236 -12.01 -19.70 8.37
N THR A 237 -11.50 -20.94 8.40
CA THR A 237 -10.74 -21.45 9.56
C THR A 237 -9.46 -20.65 9.79
N TYR A 238 -8.77 -20.28 8.72
CA TYR A 238 -7.58 -19.43 8.75
C TYR A 238 -7.87 -18.05 9.38
N ASN A 239 -8.90 -17.36 8.87
CA ASN A 239 -9.30 -16.04 9.36
C ASN A 239 -9.79 -16.07 10.82
N ALA A 240 -10.44 -17.17 11.25
CA ALA A 240 -10.90 -17.36 12.61
C ALA A 240 -9.75 -17.62 13.61
N MET A 241 -8.64 -18.20 13.15
CA MET A 241 -7.41 -18.30 13.93
C MET A 241 -6.70 -16.93 14.04
N GLU A 242 -6.67 -16.16 12.95
CA GLU A 242 -6.01 -14.85 12.93
C GLU A 242 -6.74 -13.78 13.78
N LYS A 243 -8.09 -13.81 13.78
CA LYS A 243 -8.90 -12.93 14.63
C LYS A 243 -8.71 -13.19 16.13
N ARG A 244 -8.38 -14.42 16.54
CA ARG A 244 -8.08 -14.73 17.94
C ARG A 244 -6.80 -14.02 18.42
N ASN A 245 -5.86 -13.75 17.51
CA ASN A 245 -4.57 -13.15 17.84
C ASN A 245 -4.58 -11.61 17.81
N SER A 246 -5.67 -10.97 17.37
CA SER A 246 -5.73 -9.51 17.11
C SER A 246 -6.68 -8.72 18.02
N ILE A 247 -7.30 -9.36 19.02
CA ILE A 247 -8.28 -8.74 19.91
C ILE A 247 -7.64 -7.95 21.08
N GLU A 248 -6.32 -8.06 21.30
CA GLU A 248 -5.66 -7.43 22.45
C GLU A 248 -5.35 -5.92 22.29
N ASP A 249 -5.46 -5.32 21.10
CA ASP A 249 -4.80 -4.03 20.82
C ASP A 249 -5.69 -2.77 20.68
N ASP A 250 -7.03 -2.85 20.64
CA ASP A 250 -7.82 -1.75 20.01
C ASP A 250 -9.05 -1.24 20.79
N GLN A 251 -8.89 -0.85 22.07
CA GLN A 251 -9.93 -0.11 22.81
C GLN A 251 -9.43 1.18 23.47
N SER A 252 -9.32 2.26 22.70
CA SER A 252 -9.29 3.63 23.25
C SER A 252 -9.50 4.69 22.15
N ALA A 253 -10.75 5.17 21.98
CA ALA A 253 -11.10 6.60 21.80
C ALA A 253 -12.43 6.79 21.05
N SER A 254 -13.42 7.43 21.69
CA SER A 254 -13.99 8.73 21.26
C SER A 254 -15.39 8.99 21.83
N LYS A 255 -15.61 10.20 22.38
CA LYS A 255 -16.75 11.09 22.05
C LYS A 255 -16.69 12.46 22.76
N LEU A 256 -17.24 13.49 22.10
CA LEU A 256 -17.36 14.91 22.50
C LEU A 256 -18.86 15.28 22.70
N GLU A 257 -19.19 16.20 23.62
CA GLU A 257 -20.57 16.69 23.90
C GLU A 257 -20.71 18.24 23.96
N GLU A 258 -21.97 18.70 23.83
CA GLU A 258 -22.52 20.06 23.61
C GLU A 258 -22.55 20.98 24.87
N ILE A 259 -22.77 22.30 24.70
CA ILE A 259 -22.63 23.35 25.74
C ILE A 259 -24.00 23.90 26.22
N ASP A 260 -24.20 23.95 27.54
CA ASP A 260 -25.37 24.47 28.29
C ASP A 260 -25.06 25.85 28.95
N ASP A 261 -26.09 26.67 29.22
CA ASP A 261 -25.99 28.11 29.60
C ASP A 261 -25.76 28.37 31.11
N GLN A 262 -25.68 27.33 31.95
CA GLN A 262 -25.36 27.43 33.38
C GLN A 262 -24.33 26.36 33.77
N PRO A 263 -23.45 26.62 34.76
CA PRO A 263 -22.49 25.62 35.18
C PRO A 263 -23.24 24.46 35.81
N ASN A 264 -23.07 23.30 35.19
CA ASN A 264 -23.73 22.07 35.54
C ASN A 264 -22.68 21.08 36.04
N ILE A 265 -22.83 20.59 37.27
CA ILE A 265 -21.88 19.66 37.89
C ILE A 265 -22.51 18.28 38.01
N GLN A 266 -21.77 17.27 37.56
CA GLN A 266 -22.16 15.86 37.66
C GLN A 266 -20.93 14.96 37.75
N PHE A 267 -21.13 13.70 38.15
CA PHE A 267 -20.08 12.70 38.02
C PHE A 267 -19.76 12.41 36.54
N SER A 268 -18.50 12.13 36.22
CA SER A 268 -18.08 11.66 34.90
C SER A 268 -18.75 10.30 34.57
N ALA A 269 -18.77 9.40 35.54
CA ALA A 269 -19.43 8.09 35.46
C ALA A 269 -20.43 7.86 36.62
N VAL A 270 -21.45 7.04 36.37
CA VAL A 270 -22.46 6.63 37.39
C VAL A 270 -21.99 5.41 38.19
N ALA A 271 -20.99 4.69 37.68
CA ALA A 271 -20.39 3.55 38.34
C ALA A 271 -18.87 3.64 38.23
N TYR A 272 -18.19 3.30 39.32
CA TYR A 272 -16.75 3.14 39.40
C TYR A 272 -16.47 1.74 39.96
N ALA A 273 -15.44 1.08 39.46
CA ALA A 273 -14.99 -0.21 39.96
C ALA A 273 -13.51 -0.09 40.29
N VAL A 274 -13.12 -0.63 41.44
CA VAL A 274 -11.75 -0.57 41.95
C VAL A 274 -11.41 -1.92 42.56
N LEU A 275 -10.20 -2.41 42.31
CA LEU A 275 -9.67 -3.58 43.01
C LEU A 275 -9.26 -3.16 44.42
N GLU A 276 -9.49 -4.03 45.39
CA GLU A 276 -9.19 -3.77 46.79
C GLU A 276 -7.73 -3.32 47.01
N ARG A 277 -6.78 -4.02 46.40
CA ARG A 277 -5.33 -3.70 46.41
C ARG A 277 -4.93 -2.30 45.94
N GLU A 278 -5.79 -1.60 45.19
CA GLU A 278 -5.48 -0.24 44.71
C GLU A 278 -5.56 0.80 45.83
N GLN A 279 -6.23 0.46 46.96
CA GLN A 279 -6.35 1.24 48.21
C GLN A 279 -6.96 2.65 48.05
N LYS A 280 -7.36 3.02 46.83
CA LYS A 280 -7.95 4.31 46.52
C LYS A 280 -8.74 4.25 45.22
N VAL A 281 -9.89 4.90 45.21
CA VAL A 281 -10.70 5.14 44.02
C VAL A 281 -10.71 6.63 43.68
N GLU A 282 -10.42 6.96 42.42
CA GLU A 282 -10.43 8.33 41.93
C GLU A 282 -11.80 8.62 41.27
N VAL A 283 -12.65 9.34 42.00
CA VAL A 283 -13.96 9.76 41.51
C VAL A 283 -13.84 11.12 40.83
N LYS A 284 -14.30 11.20 39.57
CA LYS A 284 -14.16 12.39 38.74
C LYS A 284 -15.47 13.18 38.65
N ILE A 285 -15.40 14.45 39.02
CA ILE A 285 -16.49 15.41 38.87
C ILE A 285 -16.25 16.24 37.62
N GLU A 286 -17.25 16.35 36.77
CA GLU A 286 -17.22 17.12 35.53
C GLU A 286 -18.17 18.31 35.61
N ARG A 287 -17.68 19.45 35.13
CA ARG A 287 -18.42 20.69 34.99
C ARG A 287 -18.66 20.97 33.52
N THR A 288 -19.92 21.03 33.12
CA THR A 288 -20.35 21.48 31.80
C THR A 288 -20.95 22.89 31.90
N GLY A 289 -20.93 23.68 30.82
CA GLY A 289 -21.37 25.09 30.82
C GLY A 289 -20.27 26.12 31.15
N PRO A 290 -20.60 27.36 31.53
CA PRO A 290 -19.64 28.45 31.75
C PRO A 290 -18.68 28.20 32.92
N ILE A 291 -17.40 28.52 32.72
CA ILE A 291 -16.27 28.15 33.59
C ILE A 291 -15.70 29.37 34.35
N ASP A 292 -16.30 30.55 34.18
CA ASP A 292 -15.76 31.83 34.65
C ASP A 292 -16.02 32.12 36.14
N ILE A 293 -16.88 31.33 36.78
CA ILE A 293 -17.20 31.44 38.21
C ILE A 293 -16.65 30.25 39.00
N ASP A 294 -16.31 30.43 40.27
CA ASP A 294 -16.05 29.31 41.17
C ASP A 294 -17.35 28.60 41.53
N VAL A 295 -17.29 27.30 41.79
CA VAL A 295 -18.45 26.50 42.18
C VAL A 295 -18.11 25.57 43.33
N ARG A 296 -18.94 25.59 44.37
CA ARG A 296 -18.83 24.69 45.53
C ARG A 296 -19.83 23.55 45.48
N PHE A 297 -19.37 22.35 45.83
CA PHE A 297 -20.20 21.16 45.97
C PHE A 297 -19.72 20.30 47.14
N ARG A 298 -20.59 19.43 47.64
CA ARG A 298 -20.30 18.50 48.74
C ARG A 298 -20.41 17.06 48.25
N LEU A 299 -19.50 16.21 48.71
CA LEU A 299 -19.57 14.76 48.50
C LEU A 299 -19.71 14.04 49.84
N ASP A 300 -20.72 13.17 49.91
CA ASP A 300 -20.99 12.31 51.05
C ASP A 300 -20.97 10.84 50.60
N THR A 301 -20.22 9.98 51.29
CA THR A 301 -20.29 8.52 51.10
C THR A 301 -21.37 7.90 51.99
N ILE A 302 -22.08 6.92 51.43
CA ILE A 302 -23.19 6.21 52.07
C ILE A 302 -22.91 4.71 51.93
N ASP A 303 -22.95 4.01 53.06
CA ASP A 303 -22.74 2.56 53.12
C ASP A 303 -23.76 1.81 52.23
N GLY A 304 -23.28 0.79 51.53
CA GLY A 304 -24.10 -0.12 50.73
C GLY A 304 -24.01 -1.52 51.31
N THR A 305 -23.44 -2.46 50.55
CA THR A 305 -22.94 -3.71 51.13
C THR A 305 -21.58 -3.51 51.79
N ALA A 306 -20.74 -2.63 51.23
CA ALA A 306 -19.50 -2.18 51.85
C ALA A 306 -19.78 -1.18 52.99
N ILE A 307 -19.12 -1.38 54.12
CA ILE A 307 -19.25 -0.69 55.41
C ILE A 307 -18.04 0.23 55.64
N ALA A 308 -18.32 1.49 55.98
CA ALA A 308 -17.26 2.43 56.32
C ALA A 308 -16.46 2.00 57.57
N GLY A 309 -15.13 1.90 57.43
CA GLY A 309 -14.19 1.51 58.46
C GLY A 309 -13.73 0.05 58.39
N GLU A 310 -14.45 -0.79 57.63
CA GLU A 310 -14.05 -2.16 57.27
C GLU A 310 -13.49 -2.14 55.83
N ASP A 311 -14.27 -1.67 54.85
CA ASP A 311 -13.90 -1.79 53.42
C ASP A 311 -13.47 -0.46 52.79
N TYR A 312 -13.90 0.68 53.37
CA TYR A 312 -13.51 2.00 52.88
C TYR A 312 -13.54 3.09 53.97
N ILE A 313 -12.87 4.22 53.73
CA ILE A 313 -12.85 5.36 54.65
C ILE A 313 -13.97 6.34 54.30
N LYS A 314 -14.85 6.62 55.28
CA LYS A 314 -15.96 7.57 55.12
C LYS A 314 -15.47 8.97 54.71
N LEU A 315 -16.07 9.53 53.66
CA LEU A 315 -15.81 10.88 53.16
C LEU A 315 -17.07 11.74 53.22
N SER A 316 -16.97 12.93 53.83
CA SER A 316 -18.07 13.91 53.96
C SER A 316 -17.48 15.32 53.95
N GLU A 317 -17.04 15.79 52.78
CA GLU A 317 -16.27 17.03 52.61
C GLU A 317 -16.84 17.95 51.52
N GLU A 318 -16.56 19.25 51.64
CA GLU A 318 -16.90 20.27 50.64
C GLU A 318 -15.70 20.59 49.75
N PHE A 319 -15.94 20.66 48.45
CA PHE A 319 -14.94 20.92 47.43
C PHE A 319 -15.31 22.15 46.60
N THR A 320 -14.31 22.90 46.18
CA THR A 320 -14.45 24.07 45.30
C THR A 320 -13.74 23.84 43.97
N MET A 321 -14.42 24.08 42.85
CA MET A 321 -13.81 24.16 41.52
C MET A 321 -13.53 25.62 41.19
N GLU A 322 -12.26 25.96 40.97
CA GLU A 322 -11.84 27.32 40.65
C GLU A 322 -12.20 27.71 39.20
N PRO A 323 -12.27 29.01 38.88
CA PRO A 323 -12.47 29.46 37.51
C PRO A 323 -11.39 28.87 36.59
N GLY A 324 -11.81 28.32 35.45
CA GLY A 324 -10.93 27.60 34.51
C GLY A 324 -10.96 26.07 34.63
N GLN A 325 -11.48 25.51 35.73
CA GLN A 325 -11.49 24.06 35.96
C GLN A 325 -12.75 23.40 35.37
N ARG A 326 -12.55 22.45 34.45
CA ARG A 326 -13.63 21.63 33.85
C ARG A 326 -13.85 20.29 34.55
N GLU A 327 -12.87 19.82 35.29
CA GLU A 327 -12.93 18.57 36.02
C GLU A 327 -12.20 18.69 37.36
N LYS A 328 -12.68 17.96 38.37
CA LYS A 328 -12.03 17.82 39.66
C LYS A 328 -12.02 16.35 40.07
N LYS A 329 -10.83 15.83 40.35
CA LYS A 329 -10.56 14.46 40.78
C LYS A 329 -10.54 14.40 42.31
N ILE A 330 -11.26 13.45 42.89
CA ILE A 330 -11.43 13.30 44.33
C ILE A 330 -11.11 11.86 44.68
N ILE A 331 -10.22 11.68 45.66
CA ILE A 331 -9.72 10.37 46.06
C ILE A 331 -10.52 9.91 47.28
N ILE A 332 -11.12 8.73 47.19
CA ILE A 332 -11.72 8.02 48.32
C ILE A 332 -10.81 6.84 48.62
N HIS A 333 -10.46 6.64 49.89
CA HIS A 333 -9.58 5.56 50.29
C HIS A 333 -10.37 4.26 50.52
N VAL A 334 -9.85 3.17 49.95
CA VAL A 334 -10.35 1.79 50.10
C VAL A 334 -9.39 1.06 51.04
N ILE A 335 -9.93 0.20 51.89
CA ILE A 335 -9.15 -0.63 52.82
C ILE A 335 -8.89 -1.96 52.11
N ASP A 336 -7.68 -2.48 52.29
CA ASP A 336 -7.16 -3.66 51.61
C ASP A 336 -6.77 -4.68 52.68
N ASP A 337 -7.43 -5.84 52.66
CA ASP A 337 -7.10 -6.95 53.53
C ASP A 337 -6.59 -8.19 52.75
N ASN A 338 -6.71 -9.40 53.31
CA ASN A 338 -6.28 -10.63 52.61
C ASN A 338 -7.32 -11.74 52.85
N GLN A 339 -8.58 -11.35 53.05
CA GLN A 339 -9.70 -12.24 53.27
C GLN A 339 -10.60 -12.17 52.05
N TRP A 340 -10.90 -13.33 51.49
CA TRP A 340 -11.85 -13.40 50.41
C TRP A 340 -13.25 -12.96 50.87
N GLU A 341 -13.76 -11.92 50.22
CA GLU A 341 -15.10 -11.37 50.37
C GLU A 341 -15.78 -11.26 48.99
N PRO A 342 -17.12 -11.34 48.89
CA PRO A 342 -17.82 -11.10 47.63
C PRO A 342 -17.72 -9.63 47.21
N ASP A 343 -17.83 -9.32 45.91
CA ASP A 343 -17.85 -7.93 45.43
C ASP A 343 -18.86 -7.05 46.20
N GLU A 344 -18.36 -5.95 46.76
CA GLU A 344 -19.13 -5.06 47.60
C GLU A 344 -19.32 -3.67 46.99
N THR A 345 -20.35 -2.94 47.41
CA THR A 345 -20.67 -1.63 46.84
C THR A 345 -20.97 -0.60 47.92
N PHE A 346 -20.53 0.63 47.70
CA PHE A 346 -20.96 1.82 48.45
C PHE A 346 -21.35 2.96 47.50
N LEU A 347 -22.07 3.95 48.01
CA LEU A 347 -22.63 5.04 47.20
C LEU A 347 -21.92 6.36 47.51
N VAL A 348 -21.68 7.17 46.49
CA VAL A 348 -21.14 8.53 46.62
C VAL A 348 -22.17 9.52 46.11
N LYS A 349 -22.63 10.42 46.98
CA LYS A 349 -23.68 11.39 46.68
C LYS A 349 -23.10 12.79 46.53
N LEU A 350 -23.39 13.42 45.40
CA LEU A 350 -23.08 14.81 45.11
C LEU A 350 -24.25 15.72 45.52
N SER A 351 -23.97 16.77 46.30
CA SER A 351 -24.96 17.77 46.69
C SER A 351 -24.40 19.20 46.63
N LEU A 352 -25.28 20.19 46.55
CA LEU A 352 -24.89 21.60 46.58
C LEU A 352 -25.07 22.17 48.00
N PRO A 353 -24.11 22.97 48.51
CA PRO A 353 -24.28 23.69 49.76
C PRO A 353 -25.34 24.79 49.64
N LYS A 354 -25.98 25.13 50.77
CA LYS A 354 -27.06 26.12 50.83
C LYS A 354 -26.57 27.49 50.32
N GLY A 355 -27.19 27.99 49.25
CA GLY A 355 -26.84 29.26 48.59
C GLY A 355 -26.26 29.11 47.18
N GLU A 356 -25.69 27.95 46.83
CA GLU A 356 -25.08 27.71 45.52
C GLU A 356 -26.11 27.30 44.43
N GLU A 357 -27.28 26.84 44.85
CA GLU A 357 -28.40 26.38 43.98
C GLU A 357 -28.95 27.49 43.06
N ALA A 358 -28.69 28.76 43.37
CA ALA A 358 -29.10 29.89 42.55
C ALA A 358 -28.20 30.12 41.31
N HIS A 359 -26.98 29.57 41.33
CA HIS A 359 -25.93 29.85 40.32
C HIS A 359 -25.38 28.59 39.65
N THR A 360 -25.61 27.42 40.21
CA THR A 360 -25.13 26.12 39.72
C THR A 360 -26.27 25.11 39.69
N LYS A 361 -26.30 24.27 38.66
CA LYS A 361 -27.21 23.12 38.58
C LYS A 361 -26.46 21.82 38.80
N LEU A 362 -27.16 20.85 39.39
CA LEU A 362 -26.72 19.46 39.41
C LEU A 362 -27.18 18.77 38.12
N GLY A 363 -26.30 17.97 37.53
CA GLY A 363 -26.58 17.29 36.27
C GLY A 363 -27.37 16.00 36.48
N SER A 364 -27.39 15.15 35.47
CA SER A 364 -28.14 13.89 35.52
C SER A 364 -27.49 12.84 36.43
N LYS A 365 -26.17 12.94 36.65
CA LYS A 365 -25.38 11.98 37.43
C LYS A 365 -25.00 12.59 38.78
N THR A 366 -25.91 12.51 39.76
CA THR A 366 -25.73 13.06 41.12
C THR A 366 -25.37 12.01 42.18
N VAL A 367 -25.49 10.73 41.82
CA VAL A 367 -25.07 9.60 42.66
C VAL A 367 -24.21 8.70 41.82
N ALA A 368 -23.09 8.25 42.38
CA ALA A 368 -22.23 7.24 41.79
C ALA A 368 -22.16 6.01 42.69
N ILE A 369 -22.16 4.82 42.09
CA ILE A 369 -21.92 3.55 42.77
C ILE A 369 -20.43 3.24 42.65
N VAL A 370 -19.77 2.93 43.75
CA VAL A 370 -18.40 2.39 43.74
C VAL A 370 -18.51 0.91 44.09
N THR A 371 -17.98 0.05 43.23
CA THR A 371 -17.84 -1.40 43.46
C THR A 371 -16.40 -1.69 43.85
N ILE A 372 -16.20 -2.26 45.03
CA ILE A 372 -14.93 -2.84 45.48
C ILE A 372 -14.96 -4.28 44.98
N ILE A 373 -14.04 -4.58 44.07
CA ILE A 373 -13.85 -5.92 43.53
C ILE A 373 -12.76 -6.58 44.38
N ASN A 374 -13.12 -7.66 45.06
CA ASN A 374 -12.17 -8.44 45.84
C ASN A 374 -11.21 -9.17 44.89
N ASP A 375 -9.91 -9.10 45.17
CA ASP A 375 -8.88 -9.79 44.36
C ASP A 375 -8.19 -10.97 45.06
N ASP A 376 -8.79 -11.46 46.16
CA ASP A 376 -8.30 -12.56 46.99
C ASP A 376 -8.94 -13.92 46.66
N GLU A 377 -9.22 -14.18 45.38
CA GLU A 377 -9.76 -15.47 44.97
C GLU A 377 -8.71 -16.61 45.16
N PRO A 378 -9.06 -17.73 45.83
CA PRO A 378 -8.14 -18.85 46.03
C PRO A 378 -7.90 -19.69 44.76
N GLY A 379 -8.60 -19.42 43.65
CA GLY A 379 -8.32 -20.05 42.36
C GLY A 379 -8.91 -21.44 42.12
N LEU A 380 -8.91 -21.82 40.85
CA LEU A 380 -9.28 -23.12 40.32
C LEU A 380 -8.02 -23.86 39.86
N ILE A 381 -7.84 -25.10 40.30
CA ILE A 381 -6.68 -25.91 39.92
C ILE A 381 -7.09 -26.91 38.83
N GLU A 382 -6.42 -26.89 37.69
CA GLU A 382 -6.64 -27.81 36.58
C GLU A 382 -5.37 -28.10 35.77
N PHE A 383 -5.41 -29.12 34.93
CA PHE A 383 -4.31 -29.40 33.99
C PHE A 383 -4.36 -28.44 32.80
N GLU A 384 -3.19 -27.98 32.35
CA GLU A 384 -3.04 -27.12 31.16
C GLU A 384 -3.48 -27.86 29.89
N GLU A 385 -3.11 -29.13 29.77
CA GLU A 385 -3.42 -29.98 28.62
C GLU A 385 -4.15 -31.25 29.06
N THR A 386 -5.25 -31.61 28.38
CA THR A 386 -6.01 -32.84 28.67
C THR A 386 -5.38 -34.10 28.06
N ILE A 387 -4.51 -33.93 27.06
CA ILE A 387 -3.77 -35.01 26.41
C ILE A 387 -2.33 -34.54 26.21
N ILE A 388 -1.38 -35.28 26.75
CA ILE A 388 0.06 -35.01 26.65
C ILE A 388 0.73 -36.13 25.89
N LEU A 389 1.56 -35.76 24.91
CA LEU A 389 2.31 -36.69 24.07
C LEU A 389 3.77 -36.70 24.51
N CYS A 390 4.22 -37.84 25.04
CA CYS A 390 5.59 -38.01 25.50
C CYS A 390 6.33 -39.04 24.66
N LYS A 391 7.61 -38.77 24.40
CA LYS A 391 8.50 -39.72 23.75
C LYS A 391 8.98 -40.76 24.75
N LYS A 392 9.13 -42.00 24.30
CA LYS A 392 9.68 -43.09 25.13
C LYS A 392 11.14 -42.85 25.57
N SER A 393 11.90 -42.05 24.82
CA SER A 393 13.28 -41.69 25.16
C SER A 393 13.42 -40.63 26.26
N VAL A 394 12.32 -39.98 26.64
CA VAL A 394 12.35 -38.94 27.68
C VAL A 394 12.32 -39.61 29.05
N GLU A 395 13.22 -39.20 29.95
CA GLU A 395 13.32 -39.79 31.29
C GLU A 395 12.11 -39.46 32.18
N ARG A 396 11.46 -38.30 31.98
CA ARG A 396 10.32 -37.83 32.77
C ARG A 396 9.30 -37.08 31.92
N ALA A 397 8.03 -37.46 32.02
CA ALA A 397 6.91 -36.69 31.49
C ALA A 397 6.63 -35.51 32.44
N GLU A 398 6.83 -34.29 31.94
CA GLU A 398 6.52 -33.06 32.67
C GLU A 398 5.08 -32.65 32.38
N ILE A 399 4.27 -32.59 33.42
CA ILE A 399 2.84 -32.26 33.35
C ILE A 399 2.62 -30.96 34.09
N THR A 400 2.16 -29.94 33.39
CA THR A 400 1.84 -28.64 33.99
C THR A 400 0.45 -28.68 34.62
N VAL A 401 0.39 -28.31 35.90
CA VAL A 401 -0.85 -27.96 36.61
C VAL A 401 -0.89 -26.45 36.75
N ILE A 402 -2.02 -25.86 36.37
CA ILE A 402 -2.24 -24.42 36.40
C ILE A 402 -3.31 -24.08 37.45
N ARG A 403 -3.14 -22.90 38.06
CA ARG A 403 -4.09 -22.28 38.97
C ARG A 403 -4.65 -21.04 38.26
N VAL A 404 -5.94 -21.08 37.95
CA VAL A 404 -6.65 -20.06 37.15
C VAL A 404 -7.73 -19.38 37.99
N ASN A 405 -8.11 -18.15 37.66
CA ASN A 405 -9.14 -17.38 38.38
C ASN A 405 -8.84 -17.21 39.89
N GLY A 406 -7.59 -16.84 40.22
CA GLY A 406 -7.17 -16.59 41.59
C GLY A 406 -5.83 -17.25 41.94
N ALA A 407 -4.99 -16.56 42.71
CA ALA A 407 -3.69 -17.06 43.15
C ALA A 407 -3.42 -16.75 44.64
N ASP A 408 -4.44 -16.33 45.39
CA ASP A 408 -4.27 -15.86 46.75
C ASP A 408 -4.34 -17.00 47.79
N GLY A 409 -3.53 -16.91 48.84
CA GLY A 409 -3.31 -17.97 49.82
C GLY A 409 -2.55 -19.20 49.29
N GLN A 410 -2.07 -20.02 50.24
CA GLN A 410 -1.42 -21.30 49.95
C GLN A 410 -2.48 -22.38 49.77
N VAL A 411 -2.44 -23.10 48.64
CA VAL A 411 -3.39 -24.17 48.32
C VAL A 411 -2.66 -25.46 47.98
N THR A 412 -3.24 -26.60 48.35
CA THR A 412 -2.67 -27.91 48.03
C THR A 412 -3.66 -28.78 47.29
N VAL A 413 -3.17 -29.63 46.39
CA VAL A 413 -3.98 -30.62 45.65
C VAL A 413 -3.23 -31.95 45.55
N ASN A 414 -3.93 -33.06 45.73
CA ASN A 414 -3.35 -34.39 45.57
C ASN A 414 -3.40 -34.83 44.10
N CYS A 415 -2.36 -35.52 43.66
CA CYS A 415 -2.26 -36.08 42.31
C CYS A 415 -1.94 -37.58 42.36
N ARG A 416 -2.64 -38.37 41.56
CA ARG A 416 -2.37 -39.80 41.38
C ARG A 416 -2.35 -40.23 39.92
N THR A 417 -1.60 -41.28 39.65
CA THR A 417 -1.54 -41.92 38.32
C THR A 417 -2.43 -43.17 38.23
N ARG A 418 -3.01 -43.43 37.05
CA ARG A 418 -3.86 -44.61 36.76
C ARG A 418 -3.55 -45.14 35.36
N GLY A 419 -3.13 -46.40 35.27
CA GLY A 419 -2.88 -47.04 33.96
C GLY A 419 -4.16 -47.18 33.15
N ILE A 420 -4.07 -46.94 31.83
CA ILE A 420 -5.12 -47.26 30.86
C ILE A 420 -4.65 -48.48 30.05
N ASP A 421 -3.62 -48.27 29.23
CA ASP A 421 -2.93 -49.32 28.45
C ASP A 421 -1.50 -49.55 28.98
N ALA A 422 -0.87 -48.49 29.51
CA ALA A 422 0.42 -48.55 30.17
C ALA A 422 0.29 -49.08 31.60
N THR A 423 1.24 -49.91 32.02
CA THR A 423 1.31 -50.55 33.34
C THR A 423 2.30 -49.83 34.24
N ALA A 424 1.86 -49.49 35.46
CA ALA A 424 2.73 -48.89 36.47
C ALA A 424 3.95 -49.78 36.78
N ILE A 425 5.10 -49.16 37.07
CA ILE A 425 6.42 -49.79 37.35
C ILE A 425 7.07 -50.44 36.11
N LYS A 426 6.28 -50.81 35.09
CA LYS A 426 6.78 -51.32 33.82
C LYS A 426 7.04 -50.21 32.82
N ASP A 427 6.06 -49.32 32.62
CA ASP A 427 6.07 -48.32 31.55
C ASP A 427 6.21 -46.88 32.09
N TYR A 428 5.76 -46.64 33.32
CA TYR A 428 5.94 -45.37 34.04
C TYR A 428 6.02 -45.61 35.56
N GLY A 429 6.73 -44.74 36.29
CA GLY A 429 6.77 -44.81 37.75
C GLY A 429 5.52 -44.17 38.37
N PRO A 430 4.71 -44.92 39.13
CA PRO A 430 3.49 -44.37 39.72
C PRO A 430 3.81 -43.29 40.75
N ILE A 431 3.08 -42.18 40.69
CA ILE A 431 3.13 -41.10 41.67
C ILE A 431 1.80 -41.02 42.41
N ASP A 432 1.90 -40.82 43.72
CA ASP A 432 0.85 -40.37 44.63
C ASP A 432 1.48 -39.28 45.51
N SER A 433 1.31 -38.02 45.12
CA SER A 433 2.00 -36.88 45.74
C SER A 433 1.10 -35.65 45.86
N GLU A 434 1.41 -34.81 46.83
CA GLU A 434 0.78 -33.51 47.04
C GLU A 434 1.50 -32.42 46.23
N VAL A 435 0.74 -31.60 45.51
CA VAL A 435 1.21 -30.41 44.80
C VAL A 435 0.82 -29.21 45.63
N ILE A 436 1.81 -28.45 46.08
CA ILE A 436 1.64 -27.25 46.92
C ILE A 436 1.87 -26.03 46.03
N PHE A 437 0.89 -25.14 45.97
CA PHE A 437 1.00 -23.82 45.37
C PHE A 437 1.15 -22.79 46.49
N ASP A 438 2.25 -22.05 46.48
CA ASP A 438 2.42 -20.92 47.40
C ASP A 438 1.58 -19.71 46.95
N HIS A 439 1.42 -18.72 47.83
CA HIS A 439 0.72 -17.48 47.50
C HIS A 439 1.37 -16.80 46.28
N GLY A 440 0.55 -16.44 45.28
CA GLY A 440 0.98 -15.86 44.01
C GLY A 440 1.51 -16.87 42.98
N GLU A 441 1.55 -18.16 43.30
CA GLU A 441 2.03 -19.20 42.37
C GLU A 441 0.89 -19.71 41.47
N ILE A 442 1.07 -19.55 40.16
CA ILE A 442 0.04 -19.86 39.14
C ILE A 442 0.27 -21.18 38.38
N SER A 443 1.46 -21.79 38.48
CA SER A 443 1.77 -23.04 37.80
C SER A 443 2.80 -23.91 38.54
N LYS A 444 2.65 -25.23 38.45
CA LYS A 444 3.58 -26.23 38.98
C LYS A 444 3.75 -27.39 37.99
N PHE A 445 4.94 -27.98 37.98
CA PHE A 445 5.24 -29.16 37.16
C PHE A 445 5.22 -30.43 38.00
N ILE A 446 4.51 -31.45 37.50
CA ILE A 446 4.55 -32.82 38.00
C ILE A 446 5.43 -33.63 37.06
N ALA A 447 6.54 -34.16 37.56
CA ALA A 447 7.47 -34.96 36.76
C ALA A 447 7.26 -36.46 37.02
N ILE A 448 6.67 -37.16 36.05
CA ILE A 448 6.42 -38.61 36.12
C ILE A 448 7.53 -39.35 35.38
N PRO A 449 8.33 -40.22 36.04
CA PRO A 449 9.38 -40.95 35.36
C PRO A 449 8.80 -41.95 34.35
N ILE A 450 9.31 -41.92 33.13
CA ILE A 450 8.94 -42.85 32.06
C ILE A 450 9.99 -43.95 32.00
N ILE A 451 9.55 -45.21 31.96
CA ILE A 451 10.43 -46.37 31.99
C ILE A 451 10.52 -46.92 30.58
N ASN A 452 11.73 -46.89 30.03
CA ASN A 452 11.99 -47.38 28.68
C ASN A 452 12.22 -48.91 28.72
N ASP A 453 11.21 -49.70 28.36
CA ASP A 453 11.36 -51.12 28.09
C ASP A 453 11.73 -51.38 26.62
N LEU A 454 12.61 -52.35 26.35
CA LEU A 454 13.11 -52.64 25.01
C LEU A 454 12.13 -53.45 24.13
N GLU A 455 10.92 -53.76 24.61
CA GLU A 455 10.10 -54.86 24.07
C GLU A 455 8.74 -54.48 23.45
N GLN A 456 8.33 -53.21 23.40
CA GLN A 456 7.06 -52.82 22.75
C GLN A 456 7.15 -51.59 21.85
N GLU A 457 6.67 -51.75 20.60
CA GLU A 457 6.54 -50.75 19.53
C GLU A 457 5.13 -50.12 19.44
N LYS A 458 4.25 -50.33 20.43
CA LYS A 458 2.87 -49.81 20.40
C LYS A 458 2.72 -48.60 21.31
N ASP A 459 1.94 -47.62 20.85
CA ASP A 459 1.52 -46.48 21.65
C ASP A 459 0.73 -46.95 22.88
N ILE A 460 1.16 -46.51 24.06
CA ILE A 460 0.55 -46.87 25.35
C ILE A 460 0.21 -45.61 26.13
N SER A 461 -0.91 -45.65 26.86
CA SER A 461 -1.45 -44.49 27.55
C SER A 461 -1.68 -44.73 29.04
N PHE A 462 -1.51 -43.69 29.86
CA PHE A 462 -1.93 -43.67 31.26
C PHE A 462 -2.59 -42.34 31.61
N ALA A 463 -3.39 -42.31 32.66
CA ALA A 463 -4.06 -41.11 33.15
C ALA A 463 -3.43 -40.56 34.43
N VAL A 464 -3.56 -39.26 34.61
CA VAL A 464 -3.18 -38.51 35.80
C VAL A 464 -4.42 -37.74 36.28
N GLU A 465 -4.79 -37.89 37.56
CA GLU A 465 -6.02 -37.35 38.14
C GLU A 465 -5.69 -36.47 39.36
N LEU A 466 -6.29 -35.26 39.43
CA LEU A 466 -6.25 -34.37 40.59
C LEU A 466 -7.43 -34.65 41.52
N TYR A 467 -7.22 -34.60 42.84
CA TYR A 467 -8.27 -34.78 43.84
C TYR A 467 -7.95 -34.07 45.17
N ASN A 468 -8.97 -33.87 46.00
CA ASN A 468 -8.90 -33.27 47.35
C ASN A 468 -8.13 -31.94 47.41
N PRO A 469 -8.61 -30.85 46.79
CA PRO A 469 -8.01 -29.54 46.99
C PRO A 469 -8.24 -29.04 48.41
N THR A 470 -7.27 -28.34 48.98
CA THR A 470 -7.35 -27.66 50.28
C THR A 470 -7.08 -26.16 50.12
N GLY A 471 -7.37 -25.35 51.15
CA GLY A 471 -7.14 -23.90 51.10
C GLY A 471 -8.19 -23.10 50.30
N GLY A 472 -9.41 -23.64 50.13
CA GLY A 472 -10.51 -22.94 49.45
C GLY A 472 -10.54 -23.06 47.93
N ALA A 473 -9.47 -23.56 47.32
CA ALA A 473 -9.42 -23.83 45.87
C ALA A 473 -10.40 -24.94 45.45
N GLN A 474 -10.91 -24.84 44.23
CA GLN A 474 -11.75 -25.89 43.62
C GLN A 474 -11.04 -26.52 42.42
N ILE A 475 -11.42 -27.74 42.05
CA ILE A 475 -10.87 -28.39 40.85
C ILE A 475 -11.61 -27.88 39.62
N GLY A 476 -10.87 -27.44 38.61
CA GLY A 476 -11.42 -26.98 37.33
C GLY A 476 -11.97 -28.11 36.45
N LYS A 477 -12.31 -27.77 35.20
CA LYS A 477 -12.96 -28.69 34.27
C LYS A 477 -12.00 -29.78 33.81
N HIS A 478 -10.69 -29.48 33.73
CA HIS A 478 -9.66 -30.41 33.33
C HIS A 478 -9.00 -31.07 34.55
N ASN A 479 -9.76 -31.92 35.25
CA ASN A 479 -9.29 -32.64 36.44
C ASN A 479 -8.50 -33.92 36.13
N LYS A 480 -8.40 -34.29 34.85
CA LYS A 480 -7.76 -35.51 34.38
C LYS A 480 -7.03 -35.25 33.07
N THR A 481 -5.81 -35.76 32.97
CA THR A 481 -4.97 -35.72 31.78
C THR A 481 -4.54 -37.11 31.36
N ILE A 482 -4.52 -37.37 30.05
CA ILE A 482 -4.05 -38.62 29.46
C ILE A 482 -2.65 -38.39 28.90
N VAL A 483 -1.68 -39.16 29.35
CA VAL A 483 -0.32 -39.17 28.82
C VAL A 483 -0.18 -40.36 27.88
N THR A 484 0.10 -40.09 26.61
CA THR A 484 0.36 -41.12 25.59
C THR A 484 1.86 -41.16 25.30
N ILE A 485 2.47 -42.32 25.53
CA ILE A 485 3.87 -42.59 25.24
C ILE A 485 3.95 -43.12 23.80
N ILE A 486 4.62 -42.38 22.92
CA ILE A 486 4.79 -42.72 21.50
C ILE A 486 6.25 -43.12 21.21
N ASN A 487 6.42 -44.02 20.24
CA ASN A 487 7.72 -44.42 19.72
C ASN A 487 8.41 -43.27 18.94
N ASP A 488 9.72 -43.13 19.11
CA ASP A 488 10.53 -42.04 18.53
C ASP A 488 10.53 -42.06 16.99
N ASP A 489 10.36 -43.22 16.38
CA ASP A 489 10.35 -43.40 14.92
C ASP A 489 9.03 -42.96 14.27
N ASP A 490 7.89 -43.12 14.97
CA ASP A 490 6.58 -42.71 14.45
C ASP A 490 6.38 -41.19 14.53
N TYR A 491 6.88 -40.54 15.60
CA TYR A 491 6.88 -39.08 15.71
C TYR A 491 7.74 -38.43 14.61
N LYS A 492 8.94 -38.97 14.37
CA LYS A 492 9.80 -38.54 13.24
C LYS A 492 9.12 -38.79 11.91
N THR A 493 8.43 -39.91 11.74
CA THR A 493 7.72 -40.23 10.50
C THR A 493 6.57 -39.26 10.23
N ILE A 494 5.79 -38.89 11.24
CA ILE A 494 4.68 -37.92 11.09
C ILE A 494 5.22 -36.50 10.83
N ALA A 495 6.23 -36.06 11.58
CA ALA A 495 6.86 -34.75 11.38
C ALA A 495 7.55 -34.66 10.00
N ASN A 496 8.26 -35.71 9.58
CA ASN A 496 8.86 -35.79 8.25
C ASN A 496 7.79 -35.86 7.16
N LYS A 497 6.66 -36.53 7.40
CA LYS A 497 5.54 -36.58 6.47
C LYS A 497 4.92 -35.20 6.29
N ILE A 498 4.64 -34.47 7.38
CA ILE A 498 4.14 -33.08 7.32
C ILE A 498 5.17 -32.17 6.64
N ALA A 499 6.44 -32.25 7.01
CA ALA A 499 7.52 -31.48 6.38
C ALA A 499 7.64 -31.80 4.88
N SER A 500 7.50 -33.07 4.48
CA SER A 500 7.54 -33.48 3.07
C SER A 500 6.32 -33.00 2.28
N LEU A 501 5.13 -32.98 2.90
CA LEU A 501 3.92 -32.46 2.28
C LEU A 501 4.01 -30.94 2.11
N VAL A 502 4.49 -30.23 3.13
CA VAL A 502 4.76 -28.79 3.11
C VAL A 502 5.82 -28.46 2.06
N GLN A 503 6.91 -29.24 1.98
CA GLN A 503 7.94 -29.05 0.97
C GLN A 503 7.40 -29.31 -0.44
N SER A 504 6.59 -30.35 -0.62
CA SER A 504 5.90 -30.63 -1.88
C SER A 504 5.01 -29.45 -2.28
N ASP A 505 4.27 -28.87 -1.34
CA ASP A 505 3.41 -27.72 -1.62
C ASP A 505 4.20 -26.42 -1.88
N ILE A 506 5.30 -26.18 -1.16
CA ILE A 506 6.22 -25.08 -1.45
C ILE A 506 6.87 -25.27 -2.83
N ASN A 507 7.28 -26.49 -3.19
CA ASN A 507 7.84 -26.82 -4.50
C ASN A 507 6.82 -26.61 -5.63
N LYS A 508 5.54 -26.94 -5.40
CA LYS A 508 4.43 -26.63 -6.32
C LYS A 508 4.21 -25.12 -6.50
N LEU A 509 4.62 -24.30 -5.52
CA LEU A 509 4.58 -22.84 -5.56
C LEU A 509 5.90 -22.23 -6.04
N SER A 510 6.97 -23.03 -6.16
CA SER A 510 8.26 -22.55 -6.62
C SER A 510 8.22 -22.19 -8.10
N VAL A 511 8.99 -21.16 -8.47
CA VAL A 511 9.10 -20.68 -9.85
C VAL A 511 9.97 -21.61 -10.70
N THR A 512 10.95 -22.26 -10.07
CA THR A 512 11.96 -23.10 -10.74
C THR A 512 11.34 -24.42 -11.18
N LYS A 513 11.25 -24.59 -12.49
CA LYS A 513 10.86 -25.89 -13.07
C LYS A 513 12.11 -26.75 -13.16
N THR A 514 12.03 -27.97 -12.64
CA THR A 514 13.19 -28.87 -12.57
C THR A 514 13.35 -29.70 -13.84
N THR A 515 12.25 -30.02 -14.54
CA THR A 515 12.25 -30.89 -15.73
C THR A 515 11.41 -30.36 -16.90
N TRP A 516 11.75 -30.80 -18.12
CA TRP A 516 10.97 -30.56 -19.33
C TRP A 516 9.57 -31.19 -19.25
N GLU A 517 9.45 -32.38 -18.67
CA GLU A 517 8.16 -33.05 -18.51
C GLU A 517 7.17 -32.19 -17.72
N GLN A 518 7.62 -31.60 -16.60
CA GLN A 518 6.81 -30.70 -15.79
C GLN A 518 6.46 -29.42 -16.57
N GLN A 519 7.40 -28.87 -17.35
CA GLN A 519 7.15 -27.72 -18.22
C GLN A 519 6.02 -27.95 -19.23
N PHE A 520 6.06 -29.09 -19.94
CA PHE A 520 5.06 -29.43 -20.94
C PHE A 520 3.70 -29.77 -20.31
N THR A 521 3.69 -30.51 -19.20
CA THR A 521 2.47 -30.86 -18.48
C THR A 521 1.73 -29.62 -17.98
N GLU A 522 2.45 -28.66 -17.41
CA GLU A 522 1.87 -27.37 -16.99
C GLU A 522 1.47 -26.48 -18.18
N ALA A 523 2.19 -26.55 -19.31
CA ALA A 523 1.84 -25.80 -20.51
C ALA A 523 0.53 -26.30 -21.14
N MET A 524 0.27 -27.61 -21.07
CA MET A 524 -0.91 -28.27 -21.61
C MET A 524 -2.12 -28.30 -20.66
N SER A 525 -1.94 -27.92 -19.39
CA SER A 525 -3.01 -27.92 -18.40
C SER A 525 -3.54 -26.51 -18.09
N ALA A 526 -4.86 -26.40 -17.94
CA ALA A 526 -5.50 -25.21 -17.38
C ALA A 526 -5.20 -25.14 -15.88
N ASN A 527 -4.88 -23.94 -15.37
CA ASN A 527 -4.50 -23.70 -13.97
C ASN A 527 -3.34 -24.60 -13.47
N GLY A 528 -2.47 -25.08 -14.38
CA GLY A 528 -1.37 -26.00 -14.06
C GLY A 528 -1.81 -27.34 -13.47
N GLY A 529 -3.02 -27.81 -13.83
CA GLY A 529 -3.55 -29.12 -13.45
C GLY A 529 -4.54 -29.10 -12.28
N ASP A 530 -4.68 -27.96 -11.59
CA ASP A 530 -5.64 -27.78 -10.49
C ASP A 530 -7.01 -27.35 -11.05
N LEU A 531 -7.77 -28.34 -11.53
CA LEU A 531 -9.08 -28.16 -12.17
C LEU A 531 -10.17 -27.72 -11.18
N GLU A 532 -10.04 -28.08 -9.91
CA GLU A 532 -11.03 -27.78 -8.87
C GLU A 532 -11.07 -26.28 -8.56
N LYS A 533 -9.91 -25.61 -8.55
CA LYS A 533 -9.80 -24.16 -8.32
C LYS A 533 -9.91 -23.31 -9.60
N ALA A 534 -10.08 -23.94 -10.77
CA ALA A 534 -10.04 -23.26 -12.06
C ALA A 534 -11.36 -22.51 -12.38
N LYS A 535 -11.31 -21.17 -12.41
CA LYS A 535 -12.43 -20.33 -12.90
C LYS A 535 -12.49 -20.30 -14.43
N PHE A 536 -13.65 -19.90 -14.96
CA PHE A 536 -13.87 -19.71 -16.42
C PHE A 536 -12.77 -18.88 -17.09
N VAL A 537 -12.28 -17.83 -16.42
CA VAL A 537 -11.19 -16.97 -16.92
C VAL A 537 -9.89 -17.76 -17.16
N HIS A 538 -9.58 -18.76 -16.32
CA HIS A 538 -8.39 -19.60 -16.50
C HIS A 538 -8.52 -20.50 -17.72
N TYR A 539 -9.71 -21.05 -17.99
CA TYR A 539 -9.96 -21.85 -19.18
C TYR A 539 -9.84 -21.01 -20.46
N VAL A 540 -10.46 -19.82 -20.48
CA VAL A 540 -10.35 -18.90 -21.63
C VAL A 540 -8.90 -18.47 -21.85
N GLY A 541 -8.21 -18.06 -20.79
CA GLY A 541 -6.80 -17.68 -20.85
C GLY A 541 -5.91 -18.82 -21.35
N HIS A 542 -6.18 -20.05 -20.90
CA HIS A 542 -5.47 -21.23 -21.37
C HIS A 542 -5.73 -21.50 -22.86
N ILE A 543 -6.99 -21.51 -23.32
CA ILE A 543 -7.33 -21.75 -24.73
C ILE A 543 -6.65 -20.72 -25.66
N LEU A 544 -6.65 -19.45 -25.27
CA LEU A 544 -6.04 -18.38 -26.07
C LEU A 544 -4.50 -18.44 -26.09
N SER A 545 -3.88 -19.01 -25.05
CA SER A 545 -2.43 -19.01 -24.88
C SER A 545 -1.76 -20.38 -25.04
N VAL A 546 -2.50 -21.49 -25.15
CA VAL A 546 -1.95 -22.86 -25.15
C VAL A 546 -0.90 -23.05 -26.24
N PHE A 547 -1.14 -22.52 -27.44
CA PHE A 547 -0.16 -22.55 -28.53
C PHE A 547 1.17 -21.91 -28.11
N TRP A 548 1.11 -20.73 -27.50
CA TRP A 548 2.29 -20.02 -27.02
C TRP A 548 2.93 -20.71 -25.82
N LYS A 549 2.14 -21.25 -24.88
CA LYS A 549 2.65 -22.00 -23.73
C LYS A 549 3.44 -23.23 -24.16
N VAL A 550 2.93 -23.99 -25.11
CA VAL A 550 3.63 -25.17 -25.66
C VAL A 550 4.87 -24.76 -26.45
N LEU A 551 4.79 -23.68 -27.25
CA LEU A 551 5.95 -23.16 -27.97
C LEU A 551 7.09 -22.74 -27.04
N PHE A 552 6.77 -22.02 -25.95
CA PHE A 552 7.77 -21.57 -24.97
C PHE A 552 8.17 -22.66 -23.97
N ALA A 553 7.46 -23.80 -23.91
CA ALA A 553 7.91 -24.97 -23.15
C ALA A 553 9.19 -25.59 -23.76
N PHE A 554 9.53 -25.27 -25.02
CA PHE A 554 10.82 -25.65 -25.62
C PHE A 554 12.01 -24.85 -25.10
N VAL A 555 11.80 -23.86 -24.23
CA VAL A 555 12.92 -23.18 -23.56
C VAL A 555 13.43 -24.08 -22.44
N PRO A 556 14.74 -24.36 -22.38
CA PRO A 556 15.30 -25.27 -21.39
C PRO A 556 14.99 -24.84 -19.95
N PRO A 557 14.74 -25.78 -19.02
CA PRO A 557 14.56 -25.52 -17.59
C PRO A 557 15.69 -24.72 -16.97
N THR A 558 15.33 -23.86 -16.01
CA THR A 558 16.26 -22.99 -15.29
C THR A 558 17.25 -23.74 -14.40
N SER A 559 16.99 -25.03 -14.12
CA SER A 559 17.92 -25.94 -13.43
C SER A 559 19.17 -26.26 -14.26
N ILE A 560 19.13 -26.09 -15.59
CA ILE A 560 20.23 -26.44 -16.48
C ILE A 560 21.23 -25.28 -16.59
N ALA A 561 22.52 -25.56 -16.38
CA ALA A 561 23.61 -24.60 -16.51
C ALA A 561 23.41 -23.30 -15.72
N GLY A 562 22.83 -23.39 -14.52
CA GLY A 562 22.55 -22.24 -13.65
C GLY A 562 21.61 -21.21 -14.30
N GLY A 563 20.75 -21.63 -15.24
CA GLY A 563 19.77 -20.78 -15.91
C GLY A 563 20.29 -19.96 -17.09
N TRP A 564 21.60 -19.95 -17.37
CA TRP A 564 22.17 -19.21 -18.50
C TRP A 564 21.66 -19.70 -19.85
N LEU A 565 21.48 -21.01 -20.00
CA LEU A 565 20.96 -21.59 -21.23
C LEU A 565 19.51 -21.13 -21.49
N THR A 566 18.68 -21.14 -20.44
CA THR A 566 17.30 -20.61 -20.48
C THR A 566 17.28 -19.13 -20.90
N PHE A 567 18.20 -18.34 -20.36
CA PHE A 567 18.29 -16.90 -20.66
C PHE A 567 18.55 -16.64 -22.15
N PHE A 568 19.59 -17.24 -22.73
CA PHE A 568 19.93 -17.00 -24.15
C PHE A 568 18.90 -17.59 -25.11
N VAL A 569 18.38 -18.79 -24.83
CA VAL A 569 17.37 -19.43 -25.69
C VAL A 569 16.05 -18.64 -25.64
N SER A 570 15.62 -18.17 -24.45
CA SER A 570 14.42 -17.35 -24.35
C SER A 570 14.56 -16.01 -25.09
N LEU A 571 15.72 -15.36 -25.02
CA LEU A 571 16.00 -14.11 -25.74
C LEU A 571 15.94 -14.31 -27.26
N ALA A 572 16.44 -15.44 -27.77
CA ALA A 572 16.32 -15.79 -29.19
C ALA A 572 14.86 -16.01 -29.62
N PHE A 573 14.06 -16.71 -28.80
CA PHE A 573 12.62 -16.88 -29.07
C PHE A 573 11.88 -15.55 -29.09
N ILE A 574 12.15 -14.66 -28.13
CA ILE A 574 11.55 -13.33 -28.08
C ILE A 574 11.95 -12.53 -29.33
N ALA A 575 13.23 -12.57 -29.73
CA ALA A 575 13.69 -11.88 -30.94
C ALA A 575 12.94 -12.36 -32.20
N ILE A 576 12.80 -13.67 -32.39
CA ILE A 576 12.05 -14.25 -33.52
C ILE A 576 10.58 -13.78 -33.47
N LEU A 577 9.96 -13.83 -32.28
CA LEU A 577 8.57 -13.42 -32.11
C LEU A 577 8.38 -11.92 -32.40
N THR A 578 9.30 -11.06 -31.95
CA THR A 578 9.23 -9.61 -32.22
C THR A 578 9.29 -9.27 -33.70
N VAL A 579 10.04 -10.04 -34.50
CA VAL A 579 10.06 -9.89 -35.97
C VAL A 579 8.68 -10.20 -36.56
N ILE A 580 8.07 -11.31 -36.15
CA ILE A 580 6.73 -11.71 -36.59
C ILE A 580 5.68 -10.67 -36.17
N ILE A 581 5.74 -10.19 -34.93
CA ILE A 581 4.81 -9.17 -34.41
C ILE A 581 4.96 -7.86 -35.20
N GLY A 582 6.20 -7.44 -35.50
CA GLY A 582 6.46 -6.26 -36.31
C GLY A 582 5.82 -6.36 -37.71
N ASP A 583 5.93 -7.52 -38.36
CA ASP A 583 5.31 -7.78 -39.67
C ASP A 583 3.79 -7.75 -39.61
N VAL A 584 3.21 -8.47 -38.65
CA VAL A 584 1.76 -8.53 -38.48
C VAL A 584 1.21 -7.14 -38.18
N ALA A 585 1.91 -6.35 -37.37
CA ALA A 585 1.50 -4.99 -37.04
C ALA A 585 1.58 -4.05 -38.24
N ALA A 586 2.64 -4.13 -39.07
CA ALA A 586 2.74 -3.34 -40.30
C ALA A 586 1.63 -3.69 -41.31
N ILE A 587 1.33 -4.99 -41.49
CA ILE A 587 0.23 -5.46 -42.35
C ILE A 587 -1.12 -4.98 -41.81
N PHE A 588 -1.34 -5.09 -40.50
CA PHE A 588 -2.55 -4.60 -39.84
C PHE A 588 -2.72 -3.09 -40.01
N GLY A 589 -1.64 -2.32 -39.79
CA GLY A 589 -1.62 -0.87 -40.00
C GLY A 589 -2.01 -0.51 -41.43
N CYS A 590 -1.41 -1.20 -42.42
CA CYS A 590 -1.74 -1.03 -43.83
C CYS A 590 -3.22 -1.35 -44.15
N LEU A 591 -3.80 -2.39 -43.53
CA LEU A 591 -5.18 -2.81 -43.78
C LEU A 591 -6.21 -1.86 -43.16
N VAL A 592 -5.92 -1.32 -41.97
CA VAL A 592 -6.80 -0.37 -41.26
C VAL A 592 -6.60 1.08 -41.78
N GLY A 593 -5.50 1.35 -42.48
CA GLY A 593 -5.13 2.70 -42.91
C GLY A 593 -4.46 3.53 -41.81
N LEU A 594 -3.83 2.86 -40.84
CA LEU A 594 -3.03 3.48 -39.79
C LEU A 594 -1.59 3.62 -40.25
N LYS A 595 -0.97 4.78 -39.98
CA LYS A 595 0.48 4.94 -40.14
C LYS A 595 1.23 4.03 -39.17
N ASP A 596 2.40 3.56 -39.59
CA ASP A 596 3.30 2.72 -38.78
C ASP A 596 3.61 3.35 -37.42
N SER A 597 3.88 4.66 -37.39
CA SER A 597 4.08 5.44 -36.16
C SER A 597 2.89 5.36 -35.18
N ILE A 598 1.65 5.43 -35.69
CA ILE A 598 0.43 5.37 -34.87
C ILE A 598 0.16 3.95 -34.38
N THR A 599 0.33 2.96 -35.26
CA THR A 599 0.18 1.53 -34.92
C THR A 599 1.15 1.14 -33.81
N ALA A 600 2.38 1.65 -33.86
CA ALA A 600 3.41 1.45 -32.86
C ALA A 600 3.08 2.08 -31.50
N ILE A 601 2.75 3.39 -31.44
CA ILE A 601 2.48 4.08 -30.17
C ILE A 601 1.20 3.61 -29.46
N SER A 602 0.29 2.93 -30.18
CA SER A 602 -1.01 2.50 -29.66
C SER A 602 -1.06 0.98 -29.42
N PHE A 603 -1.32 0.19 -30.46
CA PHE A 603 -1.62 -1.24 -30.35
C PHE A 603 -0.41 -2.07 -29.92
N ILE A 604 0.76 -1.86 -30.55
CA ILE A 604 1.97 -2.62 -30.21
C ILE A 604 2.43 -2.27 -28.80
N ALA A 605 2.56 -0.96 -28.52
CA ALA A 605 2.92 -0.45 -27.20
C ALA A 605 2.00 -0.96 -26.09
N PHE A 606 0.67 -0.91 -26.30
CA PHE A 606 -0.30 -1.46 -25.36
C PHE A 606 -0.08 -2.95 -25.11
N GLY A 607 0.06 -3.75 -26.17
CA GLY A 607 0.22 -5.20 -26.07
C GLY A 607 1.47 -5.62 -25.31
N ILE A 608 2.60 -4.96 -25.57
CA ILE A 608 3.88 -5.26 -24.90
C ILE A 608 3.86 -4.83 -23.43
N SER A 609 3.16 -3.74 -23.09
CA SER A 609 3.06 -3.26 -21.71
C SER A 609 2.03 -4.00 -20.84
N LEU A 610 1.15 -4.85 -21.39
CA LEU A 610 0.14 -5.57 -20.61
C LEU A 610 0.71 -6.43 -19.45
N PRO A 611 1.75 -7.26 -19.65
CA PRO A 611 2.37 -8.01 -18.56
C PRO A 611 2.87 -7.10 -17.43
N ASN A 612 3.41 -5.92 -17.78
CA ASN A 612 3.88 -4.93 -16.81
C ASN A 612 2.71 -4.34 -16.01
N THR A 613 1.54 -4.16 -16.63
CA THR A 613 0.31 -3.71 -15.96
C THR A 613 -0.12 -4.66 -14.86
N PHE A 614 -0.26 -5.96 -15.18
CA PHE A 614 -0.72 -6.94 -14.21
C PHE A 614 0.31 -7.18 -13.10
N ALA A 615 1.60 -7.25 -13.45
CA ALA A 615 2.69 -7.35 -12.47
C ALA A 615 2.67 -6.19 -11.49
N SER A 616 2.57 -4.95 -11.99
CA SER A 616 2.57 -3.73 -11.17
C SER A 616 1.29 -3.62 -10.33
N MET A 617 0.14 -4.03 -10.86
CA MET A 617 -1.11 -4.05 -10.09
C MET A 617 -1.09 -5.06 -8.95
N ILE A 618 -0.54 -6.26 -9.18
CA ILE A 618 -0.41 -7.30 -8.15
C ILE A 618 0.59 -6.86 -7.08
N ALA A 619 1.73 -6.30 -7.49
CA ALA A 619 2.69 -5.70 -6.58
C ALA A 619 2.05 -4.56 -5.76
N ALA A 620 1.24 -3.69 -6.38
CA ALA A 620 0.55 -2.61 -5.66
C ALA A 620 -0.39 -3.11 -4.55
N LYS A 621 -1.03 -4.27 -4.75
CA LYS A 621 -1.94 -4.88 -3.77
C LYS A 621 -1.18 -5.58 -2.65
N ASN A 622 -0.15 -6.34 -3.00
CA ASN A 622 0.52 -7.26 -2.08
C ASN A 622 1.71 -6.63 -1.35
N SER A 623 2.39 -5.64 -1.94
CA SER A 623 3.53 -4.97 -1.32
C SER A 623 3.08 -3.91 -0.31
N LYS A 624 3.81 -3.76 0.81
CA LYS A 624 3.54 -2.75 1.85
C LYS A 624 3.89 -1.32 1.41
N THR A 625 4.79 -1.15 0.43
CA THR A 625 5.26 0.16 -0.07
C THR A 625 4.96 0.35 -1.56
N ALA A 626 5.00 1.60 -2.02
CA ALA A 626 4.82 1.92 -3.44
C ALA A 626 6.11 1.82 -4.28
N ASP A 627 7.25 1.52 -3.63
CA ASP A 627 8.58 1.49 -4.25
C ASP A 627 8.65 0.46 -5.39
N ASP A 628 7.97 -0.68 -5.22
CA ASP A 628 8.01 -1.77 -6.18
C ASP A 628 7.38 -1.40 -7.52
N VAL A 629 6.26 -0.70 -7.44
CA VAL A 629 5.45 -0.29 -8.59
C VAL A 629 6.12 0.87 -9.32
N ILE A 630 6.42 1.94 -8.59
CA ILE A 630 6.84 3.21 -9.19
C ILE A 630 8.28 3.13 -9.70
N ARG A 631 9.18 2.41 -9.01
CA ARG A 631 10.56 2.21 -9.48
C ARG A 631 10.59 1.36 -10.76
N ASN A 632 9.69 0.39 -10.90
CA ASN A 632 9.59 -0.41 -12.12
C ASN A 632 9.13 0.47 -13.31
N ILE A 633 8.07 1.26 -13.12
CA ILE A 633 7.54 2.16 -14.14
C ILE A 633 8.62 3.17 -14.58
N THR A 634 9.24 3.86 -13.62
CA THR A 634 10.24 4.90 -13.91
C THR A 634 11.54 4.33 -14.45
N GLY A 635 11.99 3.17 -13.93
CA GLY A 635 13.16 2.46 -14.41
C GLY A 635 13.00 1.91 -15.83
N SER A 636 11.86 1.30 -16.15
CA SER A 636 11.55 0.82 -17.51
C SER A 636 11.55 1.98 -18.52
N ASN A 637 11.02 3.15 -18.15
CA ASN A 637 11.06 4.33 -19.00
C ASN A 637 12.50 4.81 -19.30
N SER A 638 13.42 4.77 -18.32
CA SER A 638 14.83 5.06 -18.57
C SER A 638 15.50 4.02 -19.48
N VAL A 639 15.25 2.74 -19.24
CA VAL A 639 15.81 1.63 -20.03
C VAL A 639 15.35 1.71 -21.49
N ASN A 640 14.08 2.00 -21.71
CA ASN A 640 13.45 2.04 -23.03
C ASN A 640 14.20 2.96 -24.00
N VAL A 641 14.66 4.13 -23.56
CA VAL A 641 15.41 5.05 -24.43
C VAL A 641 16.91 4.80 -24.35
N PHE A 642 17.50 4.81 -23.15
CA PHE A 642 18.96 4.76 -23.02
C PHE A 642 19.54 3.44 -23.53
N LEU A 643 18.89 2.31 -23.24
CA LEU A 643 19.30 1.02 -23.77
C LEU A 643 18.54 0.69 -25.07
N GLY A 644 17.21 0.86 -25.08
CA GLY A 644 16.35 0.42 -26.18
C GLY A 644 16.48 1.20 -27.48
N LEU A 645 16.81 2.50 -27.46
CA LEU A 645 17.22 3.25 -28.64
C LEU A 645 18.74 3.40 -28.72
N GLY A 646 19.40 3.64 -27.58
CA GLY A 646 20.84 3.88 -27.53
C GLY A 646 21.67 2.74 -28.12
N LEU A 647 21.34 1.47 -27.82
CA LEU A 647 22.08 0.33 -28.38
C LEU A 647 21.88 0.15 -29.89
N PRO A 648 20.64 0.09 -30.43
CA PRO A 648 20.44 0.04 -31.88
C PRO A 648 21.06 1.23 -32.63
N TRP A 649 20.93 2.45 -32.09
CA TRP A 649 21.52 3.65 -32.67
C TRP A 649 23.04 3.63 -32.66
N LEU A 650 23.66 3.12 -31.59
CA LEU A 650 25.11 2.94 -31.53
C LEU A 650 25.59 1.98 -32.61
N ILE A 651 24.91 0.85 -32.79
CA ILE A 651 25.22 -0.14 -33.83
C ILE A 651 25.08 0.49 -35.23
N ALA A 652 23.97 1.17 -35.50
CA ALA A 652 23.72 1.82 -36.79
C ALA A 652 24.70 2.97 -37.08
N ALA A 653 24.96 3.82 -36.09
CA ALA A 653 25.89 4.94 -36.22
C ALA A 653 27.32 4.47 -36.50
N ILE A 654 27.79 3.39 -35.83
CA ILE A 654 29.11 2.78 -36.12
C ILE A 654 29.14 2.26 -37.56
N TYR A 655 28.09 1.57 -38.01
CA TYR A 655 27.99 1.04 -39.37
C TYR A 655 28.06 2.15 -40.43
N TRP A 656 27.23 3.19 -40.30
CA TRP A 656 27.22 4.30 -41.26
C TRP A 656 28.48 5.17 -41.20
N LYS A 657 29.06 5.35 -40.00
CA LYS A 657 30.35 6.01 -39.84
C LYS A 657 31.47 5.24 -40.55
N SER A 658 31.47 3.91 -40.49
CA SER A 658 32.41 3.06 -41.25
C SER A 658 32.24 3.20 -42.76
N LYS A 659 31.07 3.64 -43.24
CA LYS A 659 30.79 3.93 -44.66
C LYS A 659 30.94 5.42 -45.02
N ASN A 660 31.35 6.27 -44.07
CA ASN A 660 31.43 7.73 -44.22
C ASN A 660 30.09 8.40 -44.63
N LEU A 661 28.96 7.84 -44.18
CA LEU A 661 27.62 8.38 -44.42
C LEU A 661 26.95 8.74 -43.08
N PRO A 662 26.04 9.73 -43.06
CA PRO A 662 25.30 10.07 -41.86
C PRO A 662 24.20 9.04 -41.58
N PHE A 663 23.97 8.72 -40.29
CA PHE A 663 22.83 7.90 -39.88
C PHE A 663 21.59 8.79 -39.74
N THR A 664 20.70 8.74 -40.72
CA THR A 664 19.50 9.58 -40.79
C THR A 664 18.35 8.94 -39.99
N VAL A 665 17.78 9.69 -39.06
CA VAL A 665 16.62 9.30 -38.25
C VAL A 665 15.58 10.40 -38.35
N LYS A 666 14.46 10.14 -39.04
CA LYS A 666 13.42 11.16 -39.24
C LYS A 666 12.76 11.49 -37.90
N GLY A 667 12.95 12.71 -37.42
CA GLY A 667 12.44 13.17 -36.13
C GLY A 667 10.95 13.47 -36.12
N GLY A 668 10.32 13.78 -37.27
CA GLY A 668 8.96 14.33 -37.38
C GLY A 668 7.91 13.88 -36.34
N ASP A 669 7.35 12.69 -36.51
CA ASP A 669 6.28 12.17 -35.63
C ASP A 669 6.83 11.73 -34.25
N LEU A 670 8.03 11.14 -34.23
CA LEU A 670 8.65 10.60 -33.02
C LEU A 670 9.01 11.69 -31.99
N SER A 671 9.63 12.77 -32.45
CA SER A 671 10.02 13.92 -31.61
C SER A 671 8.80 14.62 -31.02
N PHE A 672 7.72 14.72 -31.80
CA PHE A 672 6.45 15.27 -31.35
C PHE A 672 5.82 14.40 -30.25
N SER A 673 5.72 13.10 -30.47
CA SER A 673 5.20 12.18 -29.45
C SER A 673 6.06 12.19 -28.18
N ALA A 674 7.39 12.22 -28.29
CA ALA A 674 8.29 12.30 -27.14
C ALA A 674 8.08 13.59 -26.33
N LEU A 675 7.84 14.72 -27.00
CA LEU A 675 7.56 16.00 -26.34
C LEU A 675 6.20 16.01 -25.63
N VAL A 676 5.14 15.53 -26.28
CA VAL A 676 3.82 15.41 -25.66
C VAL A 676 3.87 14.47 -24.45
N PHE A 677 4.55 13.33 -24.57
CA PHE A 677 4.78 12.43 -23.45
C PHE A 677 5.52 13.13 -22.30
N SER A 678 6.59 13.87 -22.58
CA SER A 678 7.37 14.57 -21.56
C SER A 678 6.50 15.56 -20.76
N ILE A 679 5.60 16.29 -21.43
CA ILE A 679 4.64 17.19 -20.80
C ILE A 679 3.65 16.41 -19.90
N CYS A 680 3.01 15.37 -20.43
CA CYS A 680 2.08 14.54 -19.67
C CYS A 680 2.77 13.86 -18.48
N GLY A 681 4.03 13.45 -18.65
CA GLY A 681 4.85 12.82 -17.63
C GLY A 681 5.20 13.78 -16.48
N ILE A 682 5.56 15.03 -16.79
CA ILE A 682 5.78 16.06 -15.76
C ILE A 682 4.50 16.31 -14.95
N LEU A 683 3.34 16.42 -15.62
CA LEU A 683 2.05 16.56 -14.94
C LEU A 683 1.74 15.35 -14.04
N CYS A 684 2.01 14.13 -14.51
CA CYS A 684 1.84 12.91 -13.72
C CYS A 684 2.73 12.93 -12.47
N MET A 685 4.00 13.30 -12.62
CA MET A 685 4.95 13.41 -11.50
C MET A 685 4.52 14.45 -10.48
N ILE A 686 4.06 15.63 -10.92
CA ILE A 686 3.51 16.66 -10.03
C ILE A 686 2.33 16.10 -9.23
N VAL A 687 1.40 15.38 -9.86
CA VAL A 687 0.26 14.77 -9.16
C VAL A 687 0.72 13.73 -8.13
N LEU A 688 1.69 12.87 -8.46
CA LEU A 688 2.22 11.88 -7.50
C LEU A 688 2.88 12.57 -6.29
N ILE A 689 3.65 13.64 -6.53
CA ILE A 689 4.26 14.45 -5.47
C ILE A 689 3.19 15.14 -4.63
N LEU A 690 2.17 15.75 -5.25
CA LEU A 690 1.06 16.39 -4.55
C LEU A 690 0.28 15.40 -3.68
N ARG A 691 0.02 14.18 -4.18
CA ARG A 691 -0.64 13.10 -3.42
C ARG A 691 0.16 12.68 -2.18
N ARG A 692 1.49 12.78 -2.22
CA ARG A 692 2.37 12.51 -1.07
C ARG A 692 2.21 13.55 0.05
N TYR A 693 2.05 14.84 -0.29
CA TYR A 693 2.04 15.93 0.70
C TYR A 693 0.66 16.36 1.17
N LEU A 694 -0.35 16.31 0.30
CA LEU A 694 -1.68 16.82 0.60
C LEU A 694 -2.54 15.80 1.38
N GLY A 695 -3.11 16.25 2.50
CA GLY A 695 -3.95 15.41 3.38
C GLY A 695 -5.21 14.88 2.70
N VAL A 696 -5.76 15.61 1.72
CA VAL A 696 -6.96 15.22 0.95
C VAL A 696 -6.77 13.87 0.23
N PHE A 697 -5.54 13.51 -0.14
CA PHE A 697 -5.23 12.26 -0.84
C PHE A 697 -4.80 11.12 0.09
N GLY A 698 -4.82 11.33 1.42
CA GLY A 698 -4.36 10.33 2.39
C GLY A 698 -2.84 10.27 2.59
N LYS A 699 -2.09 11.30 2.17
CA LYS A 699 -0.62 11.42 2.29
C LYS A 699 0.16 10.23 1.69
N ALA A 700 -0.32 9.71 0.57
CA ALA A 700 0.27 8.55 -0.10
C ALA A 700 0.16 8.63 -1.63
N GLU A 701 1.16 8.11 -2.33
CA GLU A 701 1.20 8.11 -3.78
C GLU A 701 0.13 7.17 -4.37
N LEU A 702 -0.01 5.97 -3.83
CA LEU A 702 -0.99 4.97 -4.29
C LEU A 702 -2.08 4.73 -3.23
N GLY A 703 -3.31 4.47 -3.68
CA GLY A 703 -4.47 4.24 -2.81
C GLY A 703 -5.11 5.52 -2.28
N GLY A 704 -5.57 5.48 -1.03
CA GLY A 704 -6.19 6.62 -0.34
C GLY A 704 -7.72 6.66 -0.44
N PRO A 705 -8.34 7.77 -0.02
CA PRO A 705 -9.80 7.89 0.05
C PRO A 705 -10.48 7.69 -1.31
N ILE A 706 -11.68 7.11 -1.31
CA ILE A 706 -12.38 6.62 -2.51
C ILE A 706 -12.46 7.69 -3.62
N ILE A 707 -12.97 8.88 -3.28
CA ILE A 707 -13.20 9.97 -4.25
C ILE A 707 -11.87 10.46 -4.88
N PRO A 708 -10.88 10.94 -4.11
CA PRO A 708 -9.62 11.43 -4.68
C PRO A 708 -8.81 10.34 -5.40
N LYS A 709 -8.93 9.07 -4.98
CA LYS A 709 -8.31 7.92 -5.66
C LYS A 709 -8.79 7.81 -7.10
N TYR A 710 -10.11 7.78 -7.31
CA TYR A 710 -10.68 7.64 -8.66
C TYR A 710 -10.50 8.90 -9.51
N ILE A 711 -10.55 10.10 -8.93
CA ILE A 711 -10.31 11.36 -9.66
C ILE A 711 -8.91 11.38 -10.27
N CYS A 712 -7.86 11.05 -9.49
CA CYS A 712 -6.49 10.98 -10.01
C CYS A 712 -6.33 9.90 -11.07
N SER A 713 -6.93 8.72 -10.85
CA SER A 713 -6.89 7.63 -11.82
C SER A 713 -7.52 8.05 -13.16
N ILE A 714 -8.70 8.67 -13.14
CA ILE A 714 -9.39 9.15 -14.34
C ILE A 714 -8.56 10.23 -15.03
N PHE A 715 -7.96 11.16 -14.27
CA PHE A 715 -7.09 12.19 -14.82
C PHE A 715 -5.90 11.59 -15.59
N PHE A 716 -5.23 10.57 -15.07
CA PHE A 716 -4.13 9.89 -15.78
C PHE A 716 -4.59 9.16 -17.05
N VAL A 717 -5.76 8.52 -17.02
CA VAL A 717 -6.36 7.91 -18.23
C VAL A 717 -6.64 8.99 -19.29
N ILE A 718 -7.19 10.15 -18.88
CA ILE A 718 -7.45 11.28 -19.78
C ILE A 718 -6.13 11.80 -20.39
N LEU A 719 -5.06 11.91 -19.61
CA LEU A 719 -3.74 12.31 -20.12
C LEU A 719 -3.22 11.33 -21.18
N TRP A 720 -3.41 10.03 -20.97
CA TRP A 720 -3.00 9.01 -21.94
C TRP A 720 -3.81 9.07 -23.24
N VAL A 721 -5.13 9.23 -23.15
CA VAL A 721 -5.99 9.43 -24.33
C VAL A 721 -5.62 10.72 -25.06
N ALA A 722 -5.32 11.80 -24.34
CA ALA A 722 -4.86 13.06 -24.91
C ALA A 722 -3.52 12.87 -25.66
N TYR A 723 -2.57 12.14 -25.07
CA TYR A 723 -1.30 11.81 -25.71
C TYR A 723 -1.49 11.08 -27.05
N LEU A 724 -2.34 10.04 -27.08
CA LEU A 724 -2.63 9.30 -28.32
C LEU A 724 -3.32 10.19 -29.35
N THR A 725 -4.29 10.99 -28.92
CA THR A 725 -5.07 11.85 -29.82
C THR A 725 -4.19 12.93 -30.44
N LEU A 726 -3.36 13.60 -29.64
CA LEU A 726 -2.45 14.64 -30.14
C LEU A 726 -1.39 14.08 -31.08
N SER A 727 -0.78 12.95 -30.71
CA SER A 727 0.20 12.26 -31.56
C SER A 727 -0.41 11.81 -32.88
N GLY A 728 -1.63 11.23 -32.85
CA GLY A 728 -2.34 10.84 -34.06
C GLY A 728 -2.71 12.03 -34.96
N LEU A 729 -3.21 13.12 -34.39
CA LEU A 729 -3.54 14.34 -35.15
C LEU A 729 -2.31 14.96 -35.83
N GLN A 730 -1.15 14.93 -35.19
CA GLN A 730 0.10 15.40 -35.79
C GLN A 730 0.58 14.44 -36.88
N ALA A 731 0.54 13.13 -36.66
CA ALA A 731 0.93 12.15 -37.66
C ALA A 731 0.09 12.26 -38.95
N TYR A 732 -1.21 12.58 -38.86
CA TYR A 732 -2.06 12.84 -40.04
C TYR A 732 -1.94 14.27 -40.61
N GLY A 733 -1.07 15.11 -40.05
CA GLY A 733 -0.79 16.46 -40.57
C GLY A 733 -1.83 17.52 -40.22
N HIS A 734 -2.77 17.24 -39.31
CA HIS A 734 -3.74 18.21 -38.82
C HIS A 734 -3.10 19.25 -37.88
N ILE A 735 -2.00 18.88 -37.21
CA ILE A 735 -1.23 19.76 -36.32
C ILE A 735 0.17 19.98 -36.90
N LYS A 736 0.57 21.25 -37.07
CA LYS A 736 1.95 21.60 -37.48
C LYS A 736 2.85 21.84 -36.25
N CYS A 737 4.08 21.34 -36.34
CA CYS A 737 5.13 21.39 -35.31
C CYS A 737 5.41 22.78 -34.66
N PRO A 738 5.34 23.92 -35.38
CA PRO A 738 5.61 25.24 -34.77
C PRO A 738 4.59 25.67 -33.70
N THR A 739 3.39 25.09 -33.71
CA THR A 739 2.33 25.38 -32.73
C THR A 739 2.69 24.81 -31.34
N LEU A 740 3.47 23.74 -31.29
CA LEU A 740 3.85 23.07 -30.04
C LEU A 740 5.03 23.76 -29.33
N TYR A 741 5.90 24.47 -30.06
CA TYR A 741 6.94 25.33 -29.47
C TYR A 741 6.33 26.46 -28.62
N TRP A 742 5.23 27.04 -29.09
CA TRP A 742 4.43 28.00 -28.32
C TRP A 742 3.76 27.37 -27.11
N ILE A 743 3.26 26.14 -27.24
CA ILE A 743 2.64 25.40 -26.13
C ILE A 743 3.68 25.02 -25.07
N PHE A 744 4.87 24.58 -25.47
CA PHE A 744 5.96 24.24 -24.56
C PHE A 744 6.42 25.45 -23.75
N ASN A 745 6.64 26.60 -24.39
CA ASN A 745 6.98 27.84 -23.68
C ASN A 745 5.84 28.29 -22.74
N TYR A 746 4.59 28.24 -23.20
CA TYR A 746 3.44 28.65 -22.39
C TYR A 746 3.20 27.73 -21.17
N LEU A 747 3.40 26.41 -21.32
CA LEU A 747 3.28 25.47 -20.20
C LEU A 747 4.49 25.55 -19.25
N PHE A 748 5.69 25.76 -19.79
CA PHE A 748 6.90 25.98 -18.99
C PHE A 748 6.77 27.24 -18.12
N ASP A 749 6.19 28.31 -18.66
CA ASP A 749 5.87 29.54 -17.91
C ASP A 749 4.82 29.30 -16.81
N ILE A 750 3.84 28.42 -17.05
CA ILE A 750 2.85 28.03 -16.03
C ILE A 750 3.51 27.21 -14.92
N ILE A 751 4.35 26.24 -15.27
CA ILE A 751 5.03 25.35 -14.31
C ILE A 751 6.01 26.14 -13.44
N THR A 752 6.83 27.01 -14.04
CA THR A 752 7.72 27.92 -13.30
C THR A 752 6.94 28.88 -12.40
N SER A 753 5.79 29.38 -12.85
CA SER A 753 4.89 30.18 -12.01
C SER A 753 4.31 29.38 -10.82
N MET A 754 3.95 28.11 -11.01
CA MET A 754 3.45 27.26 -9.90
C MET A 754 4.54 26.92 -8.89
N ILE A 755 5.78 26.68 -9.33
CA ILE A 755 6.94 26.44 -8.44
C ILE A 755 7.26 27.70 -7.63
N CYS A 756 7.23 28.88 -8.26
CA CYS A 756 7.41 30.15 -7.56
C CYS A 756 6.30 30.40 -6.52
N ILE A 757 5.05 30.09 -6.84
CA ILE A 757 3.93 30.22 -5.89
C ILE A 757 4.07 29.23 -4.73
N TYR A 758 4.52 28.00 -4.97
CA TYR A 758 4.78 27.03 -3.91
C TYR A 758 5.93 27.46 -2.98
N CYS A 759 7.02 28.00 -3.52
CA CYS A 759 8.11 28.56 -2.72
C CYS A 759 7.63 29.75 -1.86
N ILE A 760 6.69 30.55 -2.36
CA ILE A 760 6.08 31.65 -1.60
C ILE A 760 5.15 31.12 -0.49
N PHE A 761 4.40 30.04 -0.74
CA PHE A 761 3.55 29.40 0.27
C PHE A 761 4.36 28.66 1.35
N ASP A 762 5.49 28.06 1.01
CA ASP A 762 6.38 27.39 1.97
C ASP A 762 7.02 28.39 2.94
N VAL A 763 7.46 29.55 2.42
CA VAL A 763 7.92 30.70 3.22
C VAL A 763 6.80 31.28 4.10
N ALA A 764 5.55 31.26 3.62
CA ALA A 764 4.40 31.73 4.40
C ALA A 764 3.94 30.73 5.47
N SER A 765 4.18 29.43 5.30
CA SER A 765 3.75 28.39 6.25
C SER A 765 4.76 28.12 7.38
N ASN A 766 6.05 28.41 7.16
CA ASN A 766 7.11 28.22 8.16
C ASN A 766 7.45 29.50 8.96
N GLY A 767 6.73 30.60 8.74
CA GLY A 767 6.90 31.85 9.49
C GLY A 767 6.18 31.83 10.85
N SER A 768 6.88 31.53 11.94
CA SER A 768 6.38 31.70 13.31
C SER A 768 6.01 33.16 13.60
N PRO A 769 4.84 33.46 14.19
CA PRO A 769 4.39 34.81 14.46
C PRO A 769 4.96 35.33 15.78
N ASN A 770 6.29 35.47 15.91
CA ASN A 770 6.89 36.16 17.05
C ASN A 770 8.32 36.64 16.74
N SER A 771 8.44 37.77 16.05
CA SER A 771 9.44 38.80 16.37
C SER A 771 9.10 40.10 15.63
N ARG A 772 8.80 41.15 16.39
CA ARG A 772 8.77 42.52 15.89
C ARG A 772 10.22 43.03 15.79
N THR A 773 10.45 43.87 14.78
CA THR A 773 11.61 44.75 14.55
C THR A 773 12.91 44.12 14.04
N THR A 774 13.23 44.29 12.75
CA THR A 774 14.24 45.27 12.26
C THR A 774 14.46 45.14 10.74
N SER A 775 14.48 46.29 10.06
CA SER A 775 15.06 46.60 8.74
C SER A 775 15.00 45.56 7.60
N ALA A 776 14.03 45.76 6.70
CA ALA A 776 14.08 45.26 5.34
C ALA A 776 15.16 46.01 4.52
N SER A 777 16.38 45.46 4.44
CA SER A 777 17.33 45.78 3.38
C SER A 777 18.45 44.74 3.31
N LYS A 778 18.68 44.19 2.10
CA LYS A 778 19.81 43.35 1.64
C LYS A 778 19.73 41.84 1.89
N ILE A 779 19.30 41.13 0.85
CA ILE A 779 19.95 39.87 0.42
C ILE A 779 20.13 39.98 -1.10
N PRO A 780 21.37 39.96 -1.65
CA PRO A 780 21.61 39.94 -3.08
C PRO A 780 21.63 38.49 -3.58
N VAL A 781 20.94 38.21 -4.68
CA VAL A 781 21.15 36.98 -5.46
C VAL A 781 21.64 37.41 -6.84
N GLU A 782 22.95 37.62 -6.94
CA GLU A 782 23.67 37.60 -8.20
C GLU A 782 24.02 36.13 -8.51
N PHE A 783 23.42 35.56 -9.56
CA PHE A 783 24.02 34.45 -10.30
C PHE A 783 24.28 34.93 -11.72
N ALA A 784 25.55 35.14 -12.05
CA ALA A 784 26.09 35.38 -13.38
C ALA A 784 26.63 34.03 -13.92
N THR A 785 26.32 33.55 -15.12
CA THR A 785 26.84 33.92 -16.46
C THR A 785 26.38 32.81 -17.47
N PRO A 786 26.84 32.73 -18.75
CA PRO A 786 26.48 33.55 -19.92
C PRO A 786 26.09 32.70 -21.16
N TRP A 787 24.97 32.97 -21.82
CA TRP A 787 24.76 32.51 -23.21
C TRP A 787 24.11 33.64 -24.02
N ASP A 788 24.96 34.34 -24.76
CA ASP A 788 24.60 35.38 -25.72
C ASP A 788 23.97 34.69 -26.97
N LEU A 789 22.64 34.67 -27.02
CA LEU A 789 21.91 34.51 -28.28
C LEU A 789 20.82 35.59 -28.31
N ARG A 790 21.14 36.67 -29.03
CA ARG A 790 20.26 37.81 -29.30
C ARG A 790 18.96 37.32 -29.94
N VAL A 791 17.87 37.28 -29.17
CA VAL A 791 16.50 37.31 -29.69
C VAL A 791 15.74 38.38 -28.90
N GLN A 792 15.14 39.32 -29.65
CA GLN A 792 14.54 40.55 -29.18
C GLN A 792 13.44 40.33 -28.12
N PHE A 793 13.63 40.90 -26.92
CA PHE A 793 12.59 41.05 -25.90
C PHE A 793 11.89 42.41 -26.05
N TYR A 794 10.55 42.40 -26.03
CA TYR A 794 9.66 43.52 -25.69
C TYR A 794 8.62 43.01 -24.66
N PRO A 795 8.03 43.87 -23.81
CA PRO A 795 8.18 43.75 -22.37
C PRO A 795 6.88 43.34 -21.68
N LEU A 796 6.98 42.44 -20.69
CA LEU A 796 5.90 42.17 -19.73
C LEU A 796 6.37 42.36 -18.27
N THR A 797 7.29 43.29 -18.04
CA THR A 797 7.86 43.63 -16.73
C THR A 797 7.18 44.82 -16.04
N ILE A 798 5.90 45.10 -16.32
CA ILE A 798 5.16 46.19 -15.66
C ILE A 798 3.79 45.71 -15.15
N ILE A 799 3.75 44.74 -14.23
CA ILE A 799 2.62 44.55 -13.29
C ILE A 799 3.13 43.97 -11.95
N ILE A 800 4.18 44.56 -11.36
CA ILE A 800 4.53 44.32 -9.95
C ILE A 800 4.88 45.68 -9.31
N ALA A 801 3.85 46.49 -9.05
CA ALA A 801 3.89 47.60 -8.10
C ALA A 801 2.49 48.19 -7.93
N LEU A 802 1.68 47.62 -7.03
CA LEU A 802 0.59 48.35 -6.38
C LEU A 802 0.15 47.59 -5.11
N PRO A 803 0.43 48.11 -3.91
CA PRO A 803 0.01 47.51 -2.65
C PRO A 803 -1.29 48.16 -2.17
N THR A 804 -2.41 47.44 -2.14
CA THR A 804 -3.57 47.79 -1.30
C THR A 804 -4.38 46.55 -0.91
N LEU A 805 -4.31 46.17 0.37
CA LEU A 805 -5.37 45.41 1.05
C LEU A 805 -6.63 46.30 1.11
N PRO A 806 -7.85 45.77 0.82
CA PRO A 806 -8.54 44.85 1.73
C PRO A 806 -9.41 43.80 1.00
N PHE A 807 -8.81 42.98 0.13
CA PHE A 807 -9.52 41.86 -0.53
C PHE A 807 -9.12 40.47 -0.01
N ALA A 808 -7.98 40.37 0.70
CA ALA A 808 -7.47 39.09 1.19
C ALA A 808 -8.38 38.45 2.26
N HIS A 809 -9.09 39.25 3.06
CA HIS A 809 -9.93 38.73 4.16
C HIS A 809 -11.31 38.21 3.67
N LEU A 810 -11.79 38.71 2.53
CA LEU A 810 -13.05 38.27 1.94
C LEU A 810 -12.88 36.97 1.13
N ILE A 811 -11.72 36.78 0.50
CA ILE A 811 -11.41 35.59 -0.30
C ILE A 811 -11.16 34.36 0.59
N THR A 812 -10.51 34.53 1.75
CA THR A 812 -10.32 33.45 2.73
C THR A 812 -11.61 32.97 3.41
N LYS A 813 -12.67 33.80 3.41
CA LYS A 813 -13.96 33.45 4.04
C LYS A 813 -14.95 32.79 3.08
N ILE A 814 -14.78 32.96 1.77
CA ILE A 814 -15.72 32.48 0.75
C ILE A 814 -15.29 31.13 0.13
N PHE A 815 -14.01 30.76 0.16
CA PHE A 815 -13.51 29.53 -0.48
C PHE A 815 -12.92 28.54 0.53
N LYS A 816 -13.80 27.77 1.19
CA LYS A 816 -13.44 26.73 2.18
C LYS A 816 -13.36 25.32 1.60
N SER A 817 -13.28 25.17 0.27
CA SER A 817 -13.21 23.86 -0.40
C SER A 817 -11.97 23.79 -1.28
N ASP A 818 -10.93 23.11 -0.77
CA ASP A 818 -9.70 22.80 -1.51
C ASP A 818 -10.00 22.02 -2.82
N ILE A 819 -11.12 21.30 -2.84
CA ILE A 819 -11.64 20.58 -4.01
C ILE A 819 -12.04 21.55 -5.13
N LEU A 820 -12.64 22.70 -4.81
CA LEU A 820 -13.07 23.67 -5.82
C LEU A 820 -11.87 24.41 -6.45
N ILE A 821 -10.82 24.68 -5.65
CA ILE A 821 -9.56 25.26 -6.14
C ILE A 821 -8.86 24.28 -7.08
N PHE A 822 -8.81 23.00 -6.70
CA PHE A 822 -8.26 21.93 -7.54
C PHE A 822 -9.05 21.74 -8.84
N ILE A 823 -10.39 21.72 -8.78
CA ILE A 823 -11.27 21.64 -9.95
C ILE A 823 -11.08 22.87 -10.85
N LEU A 824 -10.98 24.08 -10.31
CA LEU A 824 -10.74 25.30 -11.09
C LEU A 824 -9.36 25.32 -11.75
N HIS A 825 -8.33 24.73 -11.12
CA HIS A 825 -7.00 24.56 -11.73
C HIS A 825 -7.01 23.53 -12.86
N ILE A 826 -7.68 22.38 -12.64
CA ILE A 826 -7.90 21.37 -13.69
C ILE A 826 -8.68 21.97 -14.86
N ILE A 827 -9.74 22.73 -14.59
CA ILE A 827 -10.55 23.41 -15.60
C ILE A 827 -9.70 24.43 -16.37
N ASN A 828 -8.83 25.19 -15.70
CA ASN A 828 -7.92 26.15 -16.37
C ASN A 828 -6.83 25.47 -17.23
N ILE A 829 -6.46 24.21 -16.96
CA ILE A 829 -5.54 23.41 -17.77
C ILE A 829 -6.28 22.73 -18.94
N ILE A 830 -7.49 22.25 -18.69
CA ILE A 830 -8.31 21.51 -19.66
C ILE A 830 -8.96 22.45 -20.68
N ILE A 831 -9.39 23.66 -20.30
CA ILE A 831 -10.05 24.61 -21.22
C ILE A 831 -9.18 24.97 -22.43
N PRO A 832 -7.86 25.26 -22.30
CA PRO A 832 -6.96 25.45 -23.44
C PRO A 832 -6.85 24.22 -24.34
N LEU A 833 -6.81 23.02 -23.74
CA LEU A 833 -6.74 21.75 -24.45
C LEU A 833 -8.04 21.46 -25.23
N ILE A 834 -9.19 21.72 -24.62
CA ILE A 834 -10.52 21.62 -25.24
C ILE A 834 -10.69 22.68 -26.33
N THR A 835 -10.30 23.93 -26.09
CA THR A 835 -10.38 25.01 -27.10
C THR A 835 -9.46 24.76 -28.30
N MET A 836 -8.38 23.98 -28.13
CA MET A 836 -7.52 23.50 -29.22
C MET A 836 -8.17 22.35 -30.03
N ILE A 837 -8.89 21.44 -29.35
CA ILE A 837 -9.69 20.37 -29.99
C ILE A 837 -10.90 20.94 -30.76
N MET A 838 -11.43 22.08 -30.33
CA MET A 838 -12.61 22.76 -30.90
C MET A 838 -12.41 23.38 -32.30
N ASN A 839 -11.26 23.21 -32.94
CA ASN A 839 -11.00 23.76 -34.28
C ASN A 839 -11.56 22.89 -35.43
N ASN A 840 -12.28 21.81 -35.13
CA ASN A 840 -12.91 20.92 -36.10
C ASN A 840 -14.45 21.02 -36.02
N ASN A 841 -15.08 21.50 -37.10
CA ASN A 841 -16.54 21.75 -37.21
C ASN A 841 -17.42 20.51 -36.93
N ILE A 842 -16.88 19.30 -37.07
CA ILE A 842 -17.61 18.04 -36.86
C ILE A 842 -17.74 17.74 -35.37
N LEU A 843 -16.69 17.98 -34.58
CA LEU A 843 -16.69 17.68 -33.15
C LEU A 843 -17.53 18.70 -32.36
N GLN A 844 -17.59 19.96 -32.80
CA GLN A 844 -18.52 20.96 -32.26
C GLN A 844 -19.98 20.52 -32.41
N LYS A 845 -20.36 19.96 -33.56
CA LYS A 845 -21.72 19.44 -33.79
C LYS A 845 -22.01 18.20 -32.94
N LEU A 846 -21.01 17.34 -32.74
CA LEU A 846 -21.13 16.11 -31.97
C LEU A 846 -21.22 16.38 -30.46
N LEU A 847 -20.46 17.36 -29.94
CA LEU A 847 -20.57 17.86 -28.56
C LEU A 847 -21.85 18.66 -28.33
N TYR A 848 -22.31 19.46 -29.30
CA TYR A 848 -23.60 20.16 -29.21
C TYR A 848 -24.77 19.17 -29.17
N TRP A 849 -24.67 18.07 -29.93
CA TRP A 849 -25.62 16.97 -29.88
C TRP A 849 -25.56 16.21 -28.55
N LEU A 850 -24.36 15.89 -28.03
CA LEU A 850 -24.18 15.24 -26.72
C LEU A 850 -24.66 16.10 -25.54
N PHE A 851 -24.38 17.41 -25.56
CA PHE A 851 -24.80 18.34 -24.50
C PHE A 851 -26.31 18.52 -24.44
N ASN A 852 -26.99 18.55 -25.59
CA ASN A 852 -28.45 18.60 -25.65
C ASN A 852 -29.13 17.32 -25.13
N ILE A 853 -28.41 16.19 -25.11
CA ILE A 853 -28.89 14.93 -24.54
C ILE A 853 -28.68 14.90 -23.01
N ILE A 854 -27.55 15.43 -22.53
CA ILE A 854 -27.14 15.30 -21.11
C ILE A 854 -27.72 16.40 -20.21
N ALA A 855 -28.00 17.59 -20.73
CA ALA A 855 -28.53 18.72 -19.94
C ALA A 855 -29.43 19.65 -20.77
N PRO A 856 -30.69 19.28 -21.06
CA PRO A 856 -31.58 20.02 -21.94
C PRO A 856 -31.99 21.42 -21.42
N ASN A 857 -31.70 21.74 -20.14
CA ASN A 857 -32.09 23.00 -19.50
C ASN A 857 -30.95 24.03 -19.31
N ILE A 858 -29.76 23.80 -19.89
CA ILE A 858 -28.63 24.74 -19.79
C ILE A 858 -28.37 25.38 -21.15
N ASN A 859 -28.52 26.70 -21.21
CA ASN A 859 -28.49 27.46 -22.45
C ASN A 859 -27.05 27.55 -23.01
N ALA A 860 -26.68 26.60 -23.89
CA ALA A 860 -25.34 26.45 -24.49
C ALA A 860 -24.80 27.73 -25.14
N GLN A 861 -25.68 28.66 -25.51
CA GLN A 861 -25.36 29.93 -26.15
C GLN A 861 -24.58 30.89 -25.23
N VAL A 862 -24.78 30.84 -23.92
CA VAL A 862 -24.10 31.71 -22.95
C VAL A 862 -22.62 31.33 -22.79
N ILE A 863 -22.34 30.02 -22.75
CA ILE A 863 -20.97 29.50 -22.62
C ILE A 863 -20.17 29.74 -23.90
N ILE A 864 -20.79 29.55 -25.06
CA ILE A 864 -20.15 29.82 -26.36
C ILE A 864 -19.87 31.33 -26.51
N THR A 865 -20.78 32.20 -26.07
CA THR A 865 -20.58 33.67 -26.10
C THR A 865 -19.45 34.09 -25.15
N TYR A 866 -19.34 33.48 -23.97
CA TYR A 866 -18.24 33.71 -23.03
C TYR A 866 -16.89 33.26 -23.61
N ILE A 867 -16.85 32.15 -24.35
CA ILE A 867 -15.65 31.64 -25.03
C ILE A 867 -15.26 32.56 -26.21
N LEU A 868 -16.22 33.08 -26.97
CA LEU A 868 -15.97 33.98 -28.10
C LEU A 868 -15.55 35.39 -27.66
N ALA A 869 -16.08 35.90 -26.54
CA ALA A 869 -15.70 37.21 -25.99
C ALA A 869 -14.21 37.30 -25.63
N ARG A 870 -13.55 36.16 -25.36
CA ARG A 870 -12.12 36.10 -25.03
C ARG A 870 -11.20 36.22 -26.26
N LYS A 871 -11.74 36.20 -27.48
CA LYS A 871 -10.97 36.15 -28.74
C LYS A 871 -10.64 37.53 -29.34
N SER A 872 -11.24 38.63 -28.88
CA SER A 872 -11.06 39.96 -29.48
C SER A 872 -10.03 40.83 -28.73
N LYS A 873 -8.82 40.90 -29.28
CA LYS A 873 -7.74 41.80 -28.83
C LYS A 873 -7.80 43.13 -29.59
N TYR A 874 -8.89 43.90 -29.47
CA TYR A 874 -8.96 45.33 -29.84
C TYR A 874 -9.85 46.09 -28.85
N ARG A 875 -9.31 46.38 -27.67
CA ARG A 875 -9.94 47.24 -26.66
C ARG A 875 -9.41 48.66 -26.81
N LYS A 876 -9.84 49.38 -27.85
CA LYS A 876 -9.55 50.82 -27.98
C LYS A 876 -10.59 51.65 -28.77
N LEU A 877 -11.83 51.18 -28.90
CA LEU A 877 -12.86 51.91 -29.64
C LEU A 877 -14.28 51.88 -29.04
N LEU A 878 -14.44 51.62 -27.74
CA LEU A 878 -15.78 51.39 -27.15
C LEU A 878 -16.03 52.06 -25.79
N ILE A 879 -15.47 53.25 -25.57
CA ILE A 879 -15.82 54.21 -24.50
C ILE A 879 -15.45 55.58 -25.11
N ASP A 880 -16.32 56.49 -25.57
CA ASP A 880 -17.70 56.95 -25.26
C ASP A 880 -18.31 57.67 -26.49
N PRO A 881 -19.59 58.12 -26.53
CA PRO A 881 -20.65 57.95 -25.53
C PRO A 881 -21.95 57.30 -26.08
N LEU A 882 -22.64 56.65 -25.16
CA LEU A 882 -24.10 56.48 -25.14
C LEU A 882 -24.76 57.88 -25.22
N GLY A 883 -25.33 58.23 -26.37
CA GLY A 883 -25.90 59.55 -26.58
C GLY A 883 -26.70 59.68 -27.87
N SER A 884 -27.50 58.67 -28.21
CA SER A 884 -28.64 58.73 -29.14
C SER A 884 -29.05 57.29 -29.44
N ILE A 885 -30.31 57.05 -29.77
CA ILE A 885 -30.90 55.73 -30.08
C ILE A 885 -31.34 54.95 -28.83
N PHE A 886 -32.21 55.53 -28.02
CA PHE A 886 -33.45 54.87 -27.55
C PHE A 886 -34.41 55.96 -27.04
N PRO A 887 -35.56 56.20 -27.68
CA PRO A 887 -36.75 56.60 -26.96
C PRO A 887 -37.30 55.37 -26.23
N ALA A 888 -37.62 55.58 -24.96
CA ALA A 888 -38.26 54.62 -24.07
C ALA A 888 -39.73 54.33 -24.45
N SER A 889 -40.31 53.35 -23.74
CA SER A 889 -41.68 52.78 -23.79
C SER A 889 -41.79 51.55 -24.70
N SER A 890 -42.03 50.34 -24.20
CA SER A 890 -43.11 49.95 -23.31
C SER A 890 -42.80 48.61 -22.61
N PHE A 891 -42.34 48.68 -21.36
CA PHE A 891 -42.75 47.74 -20.33
C PHE A 891 -44.16 48.19 -19.91
N PHE A 892 -45.19 47.40 -20.16
CA PHE A 892 -46.40 47.27 -19.32
C PHE A 892 -47.38 46.30 -19.98
N THR A 893 -47.49 45.11 -19.42
CA THR A 893 -48.72 44.31 -19.44
C THR A 893 -49.74 44.92 -18.47
N PRO A 894 -51.04 44.95 -18.79
CA PRO A 894 -52.10 44.84 -17.81
C PRO A 894 -52.77 43.46 -17.86
N ILE A 895 -53.23 43.06 -16.69
CA ILE A 895 -53.92 41.82 -16.32
C ILE A 895 -55.30 41.74 -17.01
N GLY A 896 -55.72 40.53 -17.38
CA GLY A 896 -57.09 40.23 -17.79
C GLY A 896 -57.34 38.74 -18.05
N ASP A 897 -58.07 38.12 -17.12
CA ASP A 897 -58.60 36.75 -17.16
C ASP A 897 -59.49 36.44 -18.37
N SER A 898 -59.43 35.20 -18.88
CA SER A 898 -60.59 34.28 -18.97
C SER A 898 -60.31 33.06 -19.87
N THR A 899 -60.09 31.91 -19.22
CA THR A 899 -60.79 30.62 -19.40
C THR A 899 -61.00 29.97 -20.80
N ILE A 900 -60.55 28.70 -20.83
CA ILE A 900 -61.20 27.48 -21.37
C ILE A 900 -60.86 27.02 -22.81
N GLY A 901 -60.28 25.80 -22.84
CA GLY A 901 -60.64 24.69 -23.73
C GLY A 901 -59.63 24.40 -24.85
N SER A 902 -59.16 23.20 -25.16
CA SER A 902 -59.28 21.83 -24.65
C SER A 902 -58.79 20.91 -25.78
N ILE A 903 -58.01 19.87 -25.44
CA ILE A 903 -57.92 18.54 -26.13
C ILE A 903 -57.20 18.53 -27.50
N GLY A 904 -56.20 17.68 -27.73
CA GLY A 904 -55.64 16.58 -26.93
C GLY A 904 -54.38 16.00 -27.56
#